data_AF-A0AAW0DMY5-F1
#
_entry.id   AF-A0AAW0DMY5-F1
#
_cell.length_a   1.000
_cell.length_b   1.000
_cell.length_c   1.000
_cell.angle_alpha   90.00
_cell.angle_beta   90.00
_cell.angle_gamma   90.00
#
_symmetry.space_group_name_H-M   'P 1'
#
loop_
_entity.id
_entity.type
_entity.pdbx_description
1 polymer ?
#
loop_
_entity_poly.entity_id
_entity_poly.type
_entity_poly.pdbx_seq_one_letter_code
_entity_poly.pdbx_strand_id
1 'polypeptide(L)'
;MYLRAVHAEHHIPTLREFIRENPLGIFTTAIDSDTHPFLQSSHIPFILDVNDDESDTELGVLRGHMARANPQTKALVEHLSRTPGSGPKTLERDVLILFNNPQHHYITPKFYRETKPTTGKVVPTWDYAAVQVYGRVTVYFDAADPSTDTFLSSAISVLSRYSETRIMGYEKPWEVQDAPASYVGLLKKAIIGIEVKITDMGGKWKMSQELSQGDRDGVIEGLRALGTADASEVAGMAPKRQRSVSPDAGSSPPAQPTTTPRRRPSQSSLPPSSPPPPFSDTDDSMDERDAVRDVDDEVEDEEGEDLFGEGLIEDYAPNEMLDRYSDAGINDDDDLPELTAAARRAAEAKMNRRDRMERSGRRGTRAANRSRGLAFLDDEDMEDEGDDEILKMKSRTRRQYDERREADDMDGVEDELPLEQLSDIKAPSIVEWIANHRVRRSIIKHFRHFLMTYVDDQGSSVYGQRIRVLGETNSESLEVSYSHLSLSKPILAYFLTNAPSAMLEIFDEVALNAILVYYPAYERIHSEVHVRICDVPLNLSLRELRRAHLNNLVRVSGVVTRRSGVFPQLKYVKFDCKKCGAVLGPFYQDATKEVKVSYCANCESKGPFPINSEQTIYRNYQKMTLQESPGSVPAGRLPRHREVVLLWDLIDSAKPGEEVEITGIYRNNFDASLNSKNGFPVFSTIIEANHVNKKEDLFAAFRLTEEDEKEMRTLARDERIRKRIIKSIAPSIYGHEDIKTAIALSLFGGVSKDINHKHRIRGDINVLLLGDPGTAKSQFLKYVEKTAHRSVFATGQGASAVGLTASVRKDPVTREWTLEGGALVLADKGTCLIDEFDKMNDADRTSIHEAMEQQSISISKAGIITTLQARCAIIAAANPIRGKYNPTIPFQQNVELTEPILSRFDVLCVVKDTVDPVMDELLARFVVGSHLRSHPNFEKETDEMDVGTSLDADVIPQDVLRKYIMYAREKIRPKLYQLDENKLSQLFADLRRESMATGSYPITVRHLESMIRMAEASAKMSLREYVRSDDIDLAIEVAVGSFVSTQKMSIKKTLQRGFRKYLTHSKDHEELLAFLLGQLVKEKARLYQLQRHEQPEKITVKPSELEERAKEHEIYDINPFLHSKLFATNGYKIVGDVIEKRFKVDVE
;
A
#
# COMPACT_ATOMS: atom_id res chain seq x y z
N MET A 1 -33.41 13.07 -21.81
CA MET A 1 -32.47 13.37 -22.93
C MET A 1 -32.42 14.89 -23.16
N TYR A 2 -31.24 15.50 -23.39
CA TYR A 2 -31.15 16.91 -23.82
C TYR A 2 -31.46 17.03 -25.33
N LEU A 3 -32.54 17.73 -25.65
CA LEU A 3 -33.04 17.96 -27.01
C LEU A 3 -32.78 19.42 -27.41
N ARG A 4 -31.68 19.66 -28.14
CA ARG A 4 -31.48 20.95 -28.80
C ARG A 4 -32.47 21.05 -29.96
N ALA A 5 -33.11 22.21 -30.17
CA ALA A 5 -34.16 22.39 -31.18
C ALA A 5 -33.77 21.91 -32.60
N VAL A 6 -32.48 21.99 -32.96
CA VAL A 6 -31.96 21.53 -34.25
C VAL A 6 -31.97 19.99 -34.38
N HIS A 7 -31.79 19.26 -33.29
CA HIS A 7 -31.71 17.79 -33.27
C HIS A 7 -33.01 17.12 -32.83
N ALA A 8 -33.96 17.89 -32.30
CA ALA A 8 -35.25 17.39 -31.83
C ALA A 8 -36.17 17.03 -33.00
N GLU A 9 -36.86 15.90 -32.89
CA GLU A 9 -37.91 15.49 -33.82
C GLU A 9 -39.22 15.34 -33.03
N HIS A 10 -40.24 16.05 -33.49
CA HIS A 10 -41.55 16.13 -32.83
C HIS A 10 -42.68 15.54 -33.70
N HIS A 11 -42.39 15.15 -34.94
CA HIS A 11 -43.37 14.60 -35.86
C HIS A 11 -43.75 13.17 -35.46
N ILE A 12 -44.91 13.02 -34.82
CA ILE A 12 -45.35 11.75 -34.21
C ILE A 12 -45.37 10.58 -35.21
N PRO A 13 -45.89 10.71 -36.44
CA PRO A 13 -45.86 9.60 -37.40
C PRO A 13 -44.44 9.06 -37.68
N THR A 14 -43.44 9.95 -37.76
CA THR A 14 -42.04 9.56 -37.97
C THR A 14 -41.45 8.87 -36.74
N LEU A 15 -41.83 9.29 -35.52
CA LEU A 15 -41.42 8.63 -34.29
C LEU A 15 -42.04 7.23 -34.17
N ARG A 16 -43.31 7.07 -34.57
CA ARG A 16 -44.00 5.76 -34.60
C ARG A 16 -43.38 4.82 -35.62
N GLU A 17 -43.07 5.33 -36.82
CA GLU A 17 -42.39 4.56 -37.86
C GLU A 17 -41.01 4.10 -37.37
N PHE A 18 -40.26 4.97 -36.70
CA PHE A 18 -38.97 4.61 -36.11
C PHE A 18 -39.07 3.51 -35.04
N ILE A 19 -40.08 3.57 -34.16
CA ILE A 19 -40.33 2.51 -33.16
C ILE A 19 -40.72 1.19 -33.83
N ARG A 20 -41.47 1.23 -34.94
CA ARG A 20 -41.82 0.03 -35.70
C ARG A 20 -40.58 -0.58 -36.38
N GLU A 21 -39.71 0.23 -36.98
CA GLU A 21 -38.46 -0.24 -37.56
C GLU A 21 -37.50 -0.80 -36.50
N ASN A 22 -37.52 -0.23 -35.29
CA ASN A 22 -36.64 -0.58 -34.18
C ASN A 22 -37.45 -1.01 -32.95
N PRO A 23 -38.05 -2.21 -32.94
CA PRO A 23 -38.97 -2.63 -31.88
C PRO A 23 -38.26 -2.99 -30.56
N LEU A 24 -36.94 -3.14 -30.54
CA LEU A 24 -36.18 -3.48 -29.33
C LEU A 24 -35.95 -2.24 -28.46
N GLY A 25 -36.73 -2.09 -27.40
CA GLY A 25 -36.64 -0.96 -26.47
C GLY A 25 -35.88 -1.30 -25.18
N ILE A 26 -35.15 -0.31 -24.66
CA ILE A 26 -34.51 -0.38 -23.34
C ILE A 26 -35.52 0.11 -22.29
N PHE A 27 -36.16 -0.82 -21.58
CA PHE A 27 -37.18 -0.54 -20.58
C PHE A 27 -36.56 -0.31 -19.21
N THR A 28 -36.65 0.92 -18.71
CA THR A 28 -36.01 1.36 -17.47
C THR A 28 -37.05 1.72 -16.41
N THR A 29 -36.89 1.17 -15.21
CA THR A 29 -37.81 1.36 -14.08
C THR A 29 -37.07 1.82 -12.83
N ALA A 30 -37.52 2.92 -12.22
CA ALA A 30 -37.05 3.44 -10.94
C ALA A 30 -38.03 3.10 -9.81
N ILE A 31 -37.89 1.89 -9.27
CA ILE A 31 -38.80 1.30 -8.27
C ILE A 31 -38.01 0.98 -7.01
N ASP A 32 -38.58 1.31 -5.84
CA ASP A 32 -37.98 1.02 -4.55
C ASP A 32 -38.26 -0.45 -4.17
N SER A 33 -37.23 -1.30 -4.21
CA SER A 33 -37.28 -2.72 -3.81
C SER A 33 -36.17 -3.02 -2.81
N ASP A 34 -36.50 -3.74 -1.73
CA ASP A 34 -35.54 -4.09 -0.68
C ASP A 34 -34.54 -5.16 -1.17
N THR A 35 -34.94 -5.96 -2.16
CA THR A 35 -34.10 -7.01 -2.76
C THR A 35 -33.21 -6.50 -3.88
N HIS A 36 -33.67 -5.48 -4.62
CA HIS A 36 -32.94 -4.88 -5.74
C HIS A 36 -32.95 -3.34 -5.61
N PRO A 37 -32.02 -2.76 -4.83
CA PRO A 37 -32.03 -1.33 -4.48
C PRO A 37 -31.56 -0.40 -5.61
N PHE A 38 -31.08 -0.94 -6.73
CA PHE A 38 -30.57 -0.16 -7.87
C PHE A 38 -31.57 -0.09 -9.02
N LEU A 39 -31.45 0.95 -9.84
CA LEU A 39 -32.21 1.13 -11.09
C LEU A 39 -32.08 -0.11 -11.98
N GLN A 40 -33.20 -0.64 -12.46
CA GLN A 40 -33.24 -1.82 -13.33
C GLN A 40 -33.57 -1.41 -14.77
N SER A 41 -32.88 -2.02 -15.73
CA SER A 41 -33.11 -1.81 -17.15
C SER A 41 -33.00 -3.13 -17.91
N SER A 42 -33.93 -3.42 -18.83
CA SER A 42 -33.92 -4.62 -19.67
C SER A 42 -34.25 -4.29 -21.12
N HIS A 43 -33.66 -5.05 -22.05
CA HIS A 43 -34.04 -5.01 -23.46
C HIS A 43 -35.30 -5.84 -23.69
N ILE A 44 -36.34 -5.21 -24.24
CA ILE A 44 -37.65 -5.84 -24.47
C ILE A 44 -38.14 -5.48 -25.88
N PRO A 45 -38.54 -6.46 -26.69
CA PRO A 45 -39.27 -6.21 -27.93
C PRO A 45 -40.68 -5.67 -27.61
N PHE A 46 -40.97 -4.46 -28.08
CA PHE A 46 -42.28 -3.84 -27.96
C PHE A 46 -42.99 -3.79 -29.31
N ILE A 47 -44.30 -3.99 -29.27
CA ILE A 47 -45.21 -3.72 -30.39
C ILE A 47 -45.95 -2.44 -30.08
N LEU A 48 -45.98 -1.52 -31.04
CA LEU A 48 -46.77 -0.30 -30.95
C LEU A 48 -48.15 -0.52 -31.59
N ASP A 49 -49.19 -0.53 -30.77
CA ASP A 49 -50.59 -0.55 -31.20
C ASP A 49 -51.15 0.89 -31.27
N VAL A 50 -51.77 1.22 -32.40
CA VAL A 50 -52.38 2.53 -32.68
C VAL A 50 -53.72 2.31 -33.35
N ASN A 51 -54.74 3.11 -33.02
CA ASN A 51 -56.07 2.97 -33.64
C ASN A 51 -56.13 3.67 -35.00
N ASP A 52 -55.47 4.82 -35.16
CA ASP A 52 -55.38 5.57 -36.42
C ASP A 52 -53.93 5.98 -36.75
N ASP A 53 -53.40 5.42 -37.84
CA ASP A 53 -52.01 5.62 -38.26
C ASP A 53 -51.74 7.00 -38.90
N GLU A 54 -52.78 7.70 -39.37
CA GLU A 54 -52.65 9.02 -40.01
C GLU A 54 -52.85 10.20 -39.03
N SER A 55 -53.26 9.92 -37.79
CA SER A 55 -53.48 10.96 -36.77
C SER A 55 -52.18 11.50 -36.21
N ASP A 56 -51.97 12.82 -36.30
CA ASP A 56 -50.81 13.54 -35.75
C ASP A 56 -50.83 13.72 -34.22
N THR A 57 -51.86 13.22 -33.52
CA THR A 57 -52.06 13.50 -32.07
C THR A 57 -52.12 12.26 -31.18
N GLU A 58 -52.39 11.07 -31.73
CA GLU A 58 -52.42 9.83 -30.95
C GLU A 58 -50.97 9.40 -30.58
N LEU A 59 -50.71 8.85 -29.39
CA LEU A 59 -49.34 8.41 -29.03
C LEU A 59 -49.17 6.88 -29.12
N GLY A 60 -50.26 6.13 -28.98
CA GLY A 60 -50.29 4.67 -29.04
C GLY A 60 -50.06 3.97 -27.69
N VAL A 61 -50.13 2.65 -27.73
CA VAL A 61 -49.89 1.75 -26.58
C VAL A 61 -48.81 0.74 -26.95
N LEU A 62 -47.80 0.58 -26.12
CA LEU A 62 -46.74 -0.41 -26.32
C LEU A 62 -47.07 -1.70 -25.57
N ARG A 63 -46.93 -2.85 -26.24
CA ARG A 63 -47.13 -4.18 -25.65
C ARG A 63 -45.85 -5.00 -25.73
N GLY A 64 -45.49 -5.63 -24.62
CA GLY A 64 -44.30 -6.48 -24.51
C GLY A 64 -44.50 -7.59 -23.48
N HIS A 65 -43.52 -8.48 -23.38
CA HIS A 65 -43.50 -9.53 -22.36
C HIS A 65 -42.08 -9.71 -21.79
N MET A 66 -41.99 -10.16 -20.53
CA MET A 66 -40.71 -10.40 -19.84
C MET A 66 -40.71 -11.75 -19.14
N ALA A 67 -39.53 -12.36 -19.00
CA ALA A 67 -39.36 -13.58 -18.22
C ALA A 67 -39.47 -13.31 -16.71
N ARG A 68 -40.21 -14.15 -15.97
CA ARG A 68 -40.33 -14.07 -14.50
C ARG A 68 -39.00 -14.21 -13.76
N ALA A 69 -38.01 -14.85 -14.37
CA ALA A 69 -36.68 -15.00 -13.81
C ALA A 69 -35.90 -13.67 -13.76
N ASN A 70 -36.28 -12.68 -14.58
CA ASN A 70 -35.61 -11.39 -14.66
C ASN A 70 -35.69 -10.62 -13.32
N PRO A 71 -34.56 -10.13 -12.77
CA PRO A 71 -34.54 -9.30 -11.57
C PRO A 71 -35.51 -8.10 -11.61
N GLN A 72 -35.64 -7.43 -12.76
CA GLN A 72 -36.57 -6.31 -12.94
C GLN A 72 -38.03 -6.74 -12.75
N THR A 73 -38.40 -7.94 -13.24
CA THR A 73 -39.73 -8.51 -13.03
C THR A 73 -40.00 -8.82 -11.56
N LYS A 74 -38.99 -9.34 -10.83
CA LYS A 74 -39.13 -9.59 -9.38
C LYS A 74 -39.34 -8.30 -8.60
N ALA A 75 -38.58 -7.27 -8.89
CA ALA A 75 -38.73 -5.94 -8.28
C ALA A 75 -40.11 -5.33 -8.58
N LEU A 76 -40.60 -5.45 -9.82
CA LEU A 76 -41.95 -5.03 -10.23
C LEU A 76 -43.04 -5.76 -9.44
N VAL A 77 -42.97 -7.10 -9.37
CA VAL A 77 -43.98 -7.91 -8.66
C VAL A 77 -43.94 -7.63 -7.17
N GLU A 78 -42.77 -7.49 -6.56
CA GLU A 78 -42.62 -7.16 -5.14
C GLU A 78 -43.30 -5.82 -4.82
N HIS A 79 -42.99 -4.78 -5.59
CA HIS A 79 -43.55 -3.44 -5.39
C HIS A 79 -45.08 -3.44 -5.60
N LEU A 80 -45.57 -4.09 -6.66
CA LEU A 80 -47.00 -4.17 -6.95
C LEU A 80 -47.77 -5.07 -5.96
N SER A 81 -47.10 -6.02 -5.29
CA SER A 81 -47.71 -6.87 -4.26
C SER A 81 -47.94 -6.15 -2.92
N ARG A 82 -47.26 -5.03 -2.68
CA ARG A 82 -47.48 -4.19 -1.48
C ARG A 82 -48.85 -3.49 -1.50
N THR A 83 -49.45 -3.31 -2.68
CA THR A 83 -50.78 -2.72 -2.85
C THR A 83 -51.85 -3.82 -2.85
N PRO A 84 -52.86 -3.81 -1.95
CA PRO A 84 -53.90 -4.84 -1.92
C PRO A 84 -54.84 -4.74 -3.13
N GLY A 85 -55.04 -5.86 -3.85
CA GLY A 85 -55.94 -5.96 -5.01
C GLY A 85 -55.62 -7.18 -5.89
N SER A 86 -56.66 -7.82 -6.44
CA SER A 86 -56.58 -8.95 -7.38
C SER A 86 -56.85 -8.43 -8.80
N GLY A 87 -55.93 -8.62 -9.75
CA GLY A 87 -56.04 -8.17 -11.14
C GLY A 87 -54.78 -7.46 -11.67
N PRO A 88 -54.79 -6.99 -12.93
CA PRO A 88 -53.67 -6.25 -13.52
C PRO A 88 -53.44 -4.93 -12.78
N LYS A 89 -52.19 -4.64 -12.44
CA LYS A 89 -51.83 -3.47 -11.63
C LYS A 89 -51.01 -2.48 -12.46
N THR A 90 -51.41 -1.21 -12.39
CA THR A 90 -50.70 -0.10 -13.03
C THR A 90 -49.75 0.56 -12.05
N LEU A 91 -48.53 0.86 -12.49
CA LEU A 91 -47.57 1.66 -11.73
C LEU A 91 -47.97 3.13 -11.74
N GLU A 92 -47.87 3.79 -10.58
CA GLU A 92 -48.17 5.22 -10.45
C GLU A 92 -47.07 6.12 -11.02
N ARG A 93 -45.80 5.66 -10.98
CA ARG A 93 -44.67 6.37 -11.57
C ARG A 93 -44.54 6.05 -13.06
N ASP A 94 -44.23 7.07 -13.85
CA ASP A 94 -43.94 6.92 -15.27
C ASP A 94 -42.62 6.15 -15.48
N VAL A 95 -42.58 5.32 -16.51
CA VAL A 95 -41.40 4.58 -16.96
C VAL A 95 -40.76 5.24 -18.16
N LEU A 96 -39.49 4.93 -18.41
CA LEU A 96 -38.77 5.35 -19.61
C LEU A 96 -38.47 4.13 -20.49
N ILE A 97 -38.82 4.22 -21.77
CA ILE A 97 -38.38 3.30 -22.82
C ILE A 97 -37.54 4.08 -23.83
N LEU A 98 -36.32 3.61 -24.10
CA LEU A 98 -35.45 4.18 -25.12
C LEU A 98 -35.33 3.22 -26.31
N PHE A 99 -35.70 3.70 -27.49
CA PHE A 99 -35.49 3.01 -28.76
C PHE A 99 -34.31 3.67 -29.48
N ASN A 100 -33.29 2.88 -29.79
CA ASN A 100 -32.09 3.35 -30.49
C ASN A 100 -32.01 2.71 -31.88
N ASN A 101 -31.50 3.45 -32.85
CA ASN A 101 -31.11 2.87 -34.12
C ASN A 101 -29.79 2.10 -33.92
N PRO A 102 -29.69 0.81 -34.31
CA PRO A 102 -28.44 0.07 -34.28
C PRO A 102 -27.35 0.71 -35.17
N GLN A 103 -27.75 1.42 -36.22
CA GLN A 103 -26.82 2.09 -37.14
C GLN A 103 -26.49 3.49 -36.63
N HIS A 104 -25.25 3.65 -36.17
CA HIS A 104 -24.69 4.91 -35.73
C HIS A 104 -23.21 4.97 -36.12
N HIS A 105 -22.67 6.17 -36.32
CA HIS A 105 -21.29 6.29 -36.78
C HIS A 105 -20.52 7.45 -36.13
N TYR A 106 -19.25 7.20 -35.86
CA TYR A 106 -18.30 8.22 -35.45
C TYR A 106 -17.91 9.11 -36.62
N ILE A 107 -18.03 10.43 -36.45
CA ILE A 107 -17.70 11.42 -37.47
C ILE A 107 -16.35 12.04 -37.12
N THR A 108 -15.34 11.67 -37.92
CA THR A 108 -14.00 12.24 -37.77
C THR A 108 -13.98 13.68 -38.30
N PRO A 109 -13.25 14.60 -37.63
CA PRO A 109 -13.07 15.95 -38.14
C PRO A 109 -12.36 16.02 -39.50
N LYS A 110 -11.76 14.92 -39.97
CA LYS A 110 -11.22 14.83 -41.34
C LYS A 110 -12.28 15.03 -42.42
N PHE A 111 -13.55 14.75 -42.12
CA PHE A 111 -14.65 14.92 -43.08
C PHE A 111 -15.12 16.37 -43.20
N TYR A 112 -14.70 17.27 -42.30
CA TYR A 112 -15.02 18.69 -42.37
C TYR A 112 -14.11 19.40 -43.36
N ARG A 113 -14.69 19.85 -44.48
CA ARG A 113 -14.00 20.49 -45.61
C ARG A 113 -13.77 21.99 -45.41
N GLU A 114 -14.62 22.66 -44.63
CA GLU A 114 -14.64 24.10 -44.45
C GLU A 114 -14.14 24.54 -43.07
N THR A 115 -14.64 23.96 -41.97
CA THR A 115 -14.25 24.44 -40.62
C THR A 115 -12.84 24.04 -40.21
N LYS A 116 -12.38 22.83 -40.58
CA LYS A 116 -11.07 22.31 -40.20
C LYS A 116 -9.89 23.12 -40.78
N PRO A 117 -9.84 23.43 -42.09
CA PRO A 117 -8.74 24.23 -42.65
C PRO A 117 -8.72 25.67 -42.12
N THR A 118 -9.89 26.21 -41.79
CA THR A 118 -10.05 27.64 -41.52
C THR A 118 -9.82 28.01 -40.06
N THR A 119 -10.22 27.14 -39.11
CA THR A 119 -10.18 27.46 -37.67
C THR A 119 -9.37 26.49 -36.83
N GLY A 120 -9.17 25.24 -37.29
CA GLY A 120 -8.51 24.17 -36.53
C GLY A 120 -9.22 23.74 -35.24
N LYS A 121 -10.30 24.41 -34.83
CA LYS A 121 -11.05 24.16 -33.58
C LYS A 121 -12.23 23.23 -33.84
N VAL A 122 -11.94 21.99 -34.19
CA VAL A 122 -12.96 20.96 -34.46
C VAL A 122 -12.73 19.75 -33.56
N VAL A 123 -13.82 19.22 -33.01
CA VAL A 123 -13.84 18.00 -32.21
C VAL A 123 -14.66 16.95 -32.95
N PRO A 124 -14.35 15.65 -32.79
CA PRO A 124 -15.15 14.60 -33.37
C PRO A 124 -16.58 14.58 -32.83
N THR A 125 -17.53 14.16 -33.67
CA THR A 125 -18.94 14.00 -33.29
C THR A 125 -19.42 12.57 -33.52
N TRP A 126 -20.61 12.25 -33.01
CA TRP A 126 -21.28 10.98 -33.22
C TRP A 126 -22.65 11.25 -33.80
N ASP A 127 -22.97 10.57 -34.90
CA ASP A 127 -24.26 10.67 -35.56
C ASP A 127 -25.11 9.43 -35.24
N TYR A 128 -26.32 9.67 -34.74
CA TYR A 128 -27.26 8.63 -34.28
C TYR A 128 -28.70 9.16 -34.29
N ALA A 129 -29.65 8.22 -34.28
CA ALA A 129 -31.08 8.47 -34.09
C ALA A 129 -31.60 7.66 -32.90
N ALA A 130 -32.43 8.29 -32.06
CA ALA A 130 -33.07 7.63 -30.92
C ALA A 130 -34.40 8.28 -30.56
N VAL A 131 -35.34 7.47 -30.05
CA VAL A 131 -36.66 7.90 -29.58
C VAL A 131 -36.83 7.50 -28.12
N GLN A 132 -37.14 8.47 -27.27
CA GLN A 132 -37.51 8.26 -25.87
C GLN A 132 -39.03 8.30 -25.73
N VAL A 133 -39.56 7.35 -24.97
CA VAL A 133 -40.99 7.20 -24.68
C VAL A 133 -41.18 7.18 -23.18
N TYR A 134 -42.07 8.02 -22.67
CA TYR A 134 -42.55 7.96 -21.30
C TYR A 134 -43.98 7.42 -21.29
N GLY A 135 -44.31 6.62 -20.27
CA GLY A 135 -45.65 6.07 -20.18
C GLY A 135 -45.96 5.43 -18.83
N ARG A 136 -47.23 5.06 -18.65
CA ARG A 136 -47.67 4.29 -17.48
C ARG A 136 -47.76 2.83 -17.82
N VAL A 137 -47.17 1.99 -16.97
CA VAL A 137 -47.10 0.55 -17.18
C VAL A 137 -48.19 -0.17 -16.40
N THR A 138 -48.92 -1.03 -17.08
CA THR A 138 -49.79 -2.05 -16.51
C THR A 138 -49.12 -3.42 -16.66
N VAL A 139 -48.97 -4.14 -15.55
CA VAL A 139 -48.31 -5.45 -15.52
C VAL A 139 -49.34 -6.56 -15.31
N TYR A 140 -49.31 -7.56 -16.20
CA TYR A 140 -50.13 -8.77 -16.16
C TYR A 140 -49.27 -9.95 -15.67
N PHE A 141 -49.37 -10.29 -14.39
CA PHE A 141 -48.48 -11.27 -13.74
C PHE A 141 -49.22 -12.39 -12.98
N ASP A 142 -50.55 -12.36 -12.85
CA ASP A 142 -51.29 -13.44 -12.20
C ASP A 142 -51.63 -14.53 -13.22
N ALA A 143 -51.17 -15.75 -12.97
CA ALA A 143 -51.43 -16.90 -13.84
C ALA A 143 -52.84 -17.49 -13.64
N ALA A 144 -53.53 -17.12 -12.55
CA ALA A 144 -54.90 -17.55 -12.27
C ALA A 144 -55.98 -16.66 -12.92
N ASP A 145 -55.60 -15.45 -13.38
CA ASP A 145 -56.52 -14.48 -13.97
C ASP A 145 -56.70 -14.74 -15.49
N PRO A 146 -57.93 -15.01 -15.97
CA PRO A 146 -58.21 -15.23 -17.39
C PRO A 146 -57.78 -14.07 -18.30
N SER A 147 -57.79 -12.83 -17.78
CA SER A 147 -57.41 -11.64 -18.55
C SER A 147 -55.92 -11.64 -18.94
N THR A 148 -55.05 -12.17 -18.08
CA THR A 148 -53.61 -12.27 -18.30
C THR A 148 -53.28 -13.28 -19.40
N ASP A 149 -53.98 -14.42 -19.43
CA ASP A 149 -53.77 -15.43 -20.48
C ASP A 149 -54.26 -14.93 -21.85
N THR A 150 -55.39 -14.20 -21.90
CA THR A 150 -55.86 -13.58 -23.15
C THR A 150 -54.90 -12.53 -23.69
N PHE A 151 -54.36 -11.68 -22.80
CA PHE A 151 -53.38 -10.66 -23.17
C PHE A 151 -52.10 -11.29 -23.70
N LEU A 152 -51.50 -12.23 -22.95
CA LEU A 152 -50.27 -12.92 -23.36
C LEU A 152 -50.44 -13.68 -24.67
N SER A 153 -51.57 -14.35 -24.87
CA SER A 153 -51.87 -15.06 -26.13
C SER A 153 -51.89 -14.10 -27.32
N SER A 154 -52.57 -12.96 -27.18
CA SER A 154 -52.62 -11.94 -28.23
C SER A 154 -51.23 -11.35 -28.50
N ALA A 155 -50.51 -10.93 -27.46
CA ALA A 155 -49.21 -10.28 -27.58
C ALA A 155 -48.16 -11.19 -28.26
N ILE A 156 -48.09 -12.47 -27.87
CA ILE A 156 -47.15 -13.43 -28.48
C ILE A 156 -47.52 -13.70 -29.95
N SER A 157 -48.81 -13.87 -30.25
CA SER A 157 -49.26 -14.13 -31.62
C SER A 157 -48.98 -12.97 -32.56
N VAL A 158 -49.21 -11.73 -32.11
CA VAL A 158 -48.95 -10.52 -32.88
C VAL A 158 -47.45 -10.32 -33.06
N LEU A 159 -46.63 -10.55 -32.03
CA LEU A 159 -45.18 -10.40 -32.11
C LEU A 159 -44.55 -11.42 -33.05
N SER A 160 -44.98 -12.67 -32.96
CA SER A 160 -44.52 -13.75 -33.85
C SER A 160 -44.87 -13.41 -35.29
N ARG A 161 -46.14 -13.06 -35.57
CA ARG A 161 -46.58 -12.71 -36.93
C ARG A 161 -45.84 -11.48 -37.46
N TYR A 162 -45.63 -10.46 -36.64
CA TYR A 162 -44.89 -9.25 -37.02
C TYR A 162 -43.44 -9.56 -37.38
N SER A 163 -42.76 -10.38 -36.56
CA SER A 163 -41.35 -10.73 -36.77
C SER A 163 -41.17 -11.60 -38.01
N GLU A 164 -42.00 -12.62 -38.19
CA GLU A 164 -41.93 -13.55 -39.33
C GLU A 164 -42.25 -12.87 -40.66
N THR A 165 -43.22 -11.94 -40.68
CA THR A 165 -43.64 -11.29 -41.93
C THR A 165 -42.83 -10.05 -42.28
N ARG A 166 -42.48 -9.19 -41.30
CA ARG A 166 -41.87 -7.88 -41.58
C ARG A 166 -40.36 -7.87 -41.39
N ILE A 167 -39.82 -8.60 -40.41
CA ILE A 167 -38.37 -8.67 -40.16
C ILE A 167 -37.75 -9.75 -41.05
N MET A 168 -38.33 -10.96 -41.06
CA MET A 168 -37.77 -12.09 -41.82
C MET A 168 -38.25 -12.19 -43.28
N GLY A 169 -39.43 -11.63 -43.60
CA GLY A 169 -39.96 -11.60 -44.97
C GLY A 169 -40.43 -12.96 -45.51
N TYR A 170 -40.79 -13.91 -44.64
CA TYR A 170 -41.22 -15.24 -45.08
C TYR A 170 -42.64 -15.26 -45.66
N GLU A 171 -42.82 -15.95 -46.78
CA GLU A 171 -44.14 -16.14 -47.42
C GLU A 171 -45.07 -17.09 -46.62
N LYS A 172 -44.49 -17.97 -45.79
CA LYS A 172 -45.21 -18.86 -44.86
C LYS A 172 -44.69 -18.64 -43.43
N PRO A 173 -45.32 -17.76 -42.64
CA PRO A 173 -44.86 -17.47 -41.29
C PRO A 173 -45.14 -18.66 -40.34
N TRP A 174 -44.26 -18.86 -39.37
CA TRP A 174 -44.51 -19.79 -38.27
C TRP A 174 -45.60 -19.25 -37.35
N GLU A 175 -46.62 -20.06 -37.04
CA GLU A 175 -47.67 -19.69 -36.12
C GLU A 175 -47.44 -20.34 -34.75
N VAL A 176 -47.76 -19.62 -33.67
CA VAL A 176 -47.64 -20.14 -32.29
C VAL A 176 -48.48 -21.41 -32.07
N GLN A 177 -49.50 -21.62 -32.91
CA GLN A 177 -50.36 -22.81 -32.91
C GLN A 177 -49.68 -24.07 -33.48
N ASP A 178 -48.56 -23.91 -34.20
CA ASP A 178 -47.76 -25.03 -34.72
C ASP A 178 -47.03 -25.78 -33.60
N ALA A 179 -46.90 -25.16 -32.41
CA ALA A 179 -46.35 -25.79 -31.21
C ALA A 179 -47.44 -26.48 -30.36
N PRO A 180 -47.13 -27.59 -29.65
CA PRO A 180 -48.08 -28.28 -28.78
C PRO A 180 -48.66 -27.35 -27.70
N ALA A 181 -49.99 -27.32 -27.57
CA ALA A 181 -50.70 -26.43 -26.63
C ALA A 181 -50.27 -26.62 -25.16
N SER A 182 -49.93 -27.84 -24.75
CA SER A 182 -49.41 -28.14 -23.40
C SER A 182 -48.04 -27.50 -23.13
N TYR A 183 -47.20 -27.42 -24.16
CA TYR A 183 -45.87 -26.81 -24.09
C TYR A 183 -45.96 -25.28 -24.05
N VAL A 184 -46.80 -24.69 -24.91
CA VAL A 184 -47.08 -23.25 -24.92
C VAL A 184 -47.66 -22.78 -23.58
N GLY A 185 -48.58 -23.57 -22.99
CA GLY A 185 -49.14 -23.27 -21.68
C GLY A 185 -48.12 -23.31 -20.53
N LEU A 186 -47.10 -24.17 -20.61
CA LEU A 186 -46.02 -24.22 -19.62
C LEU A 186 -45.11 -23.00 -19.74
N LEU A 187 -44.71 -22.64 -20.97
CA LEU A 187 -43.85 -21.49 -21.21
C LEU A 187 -44.53 -20.15 -20.90
N LYS A 188 -45.84 -20.02 -21.14
CA LYS A 188 -46.62 -18.82 -20.75
C LYS A 188 -46.58 -18.55 -19.25
N LYS A 189 -46.51 -19.59 -18.41
CA LYS A 189 -46.36 -19.42 -16.95
C LYS A 189 -45.01 -18.84 -16.56
N ALA A 190 -43.98 -18.95 -17.41
CA ALA A 190 -42.64 -18.45 -17.15
C ALA A 190 -42.45 -16.95 -17.52
N ILE A 191 -43.47 -16.31 -18.10
CA ILE A 191 -43.43 -14.91 -18.54
C ILE A 191 -44.51 -14.06 -17.85
N ILE A 192 -44.38 -12.74 -17.97
CA ILE A 192 -45.37 -11.72 -17.58
C ILE A 192 -45.64 -10.80 -18.78
N GLY A 193 -46.85 -10.24 -18.82
CA GLY A 193 -47.25 -9.27 -19.84
C GLY A 193 -47.05 -7.84 -19.37
N ILE A 194 -46.64 -6.95 -20.28
CA ILE A 194 -46.40 -5.54 -20.00
C ILE A 194 -47.13 -4.71 -21.06
N GLU A 195 -47.95 -3.77 -20.59
CA GLU A 195 -48.66 -2.80 -21.43
C GLU A 195 -48.28 -1.39 -20.98
N VAL A 196 -47.78 -0.57 -21.88
CA VAL A 196 -47.32 0.80 -21.57
C VAL A 196 -48.16 1.78 -22.37
N LYS A 197 -49.00 2.54 -21.67
CA LYS A 197 -49.75 3.63 -22.28
C LYS A 197 -48.84 4.86 -22.36
N ILE A 198 -48.55 5.31 -23.59
CA ILE A 198 -47.61 6.40 -23.83
C ILE A 198 -48.22 7.72 -23.36
N THR A 199 -47.49 8.44 -22.50
CA THR A 199 -47.83 9.78 -22.01
C THR A 199 -47.08 10.87 -22.75
N ASP A 200 -45.83 10.62 -23.13
CA ASP A 200 -44.98 11.55 -23.87
C ASP A 200 -43.98 10.80 -24.76
N MET A 201 -43.62 11.39 -25.90
CA MET A 201 -42.69 10.80 -26.86
C MET A 201 -41.81 11.89 -27.48
N GLY A 202 -40.50 11.66 -27.50
CA GLY A 202 -39.54 12.63 -28.05
C GLY A 202 -38.44 11.94 -28.85
N GLY A 203 -38.13 12.50 -30.01
CA GLY A 203 -37.09 12.01 -30.90
C GLY A 203 -35.83 12.87 -30.93
N LYS A 204 -34.67 12.24 -31.17
CA LYS A 204 -33.41 12.94 -31.44
C LYS A 204 -32.71 12.33 -32.65
N TRP A 205 -32.49 13.15 -33.66
CA TRP A 205 -31.69 12.84 -34.84
C TRP A 205 -30.49 13.78 -34.88
N LYS A 206 -29.33 13.28 -34.44
CA LYS A 206 -28.06 14.00 -34.58
C LYS A 206 -27.38 13.45 -35.83
N MET A 207 -27.49 14.18 -36.94
CA MET A 207 -26.93 13.83 -38.25
C MET A 207 -26.11 14.99 -38.82
N SER A 208 -25.24 15.57 -37.98
CA SER A 208 -24.37 16.70 -38.34
C SER A 208 -25.07 17.93 -38.97
N GLN A 209 -26.35 18.18 -38.66
CA GLN A 209 -27.17 19.19 -39.35
C GLN A 209 -26.80 20.64 -38.97
N GLU A 210 -26.10 20.83 -37.85
CA GLU A 210 -25.62 22.11 -37.33
C GLU A 210 -24.40 22.66 -38.07
N LEU A 211 -23.75 21.83 -38.91
CA LEU A 211 -22.58 22.20 -39.69
C LEU A 211 -22.98 22.91 -40.99
N SER A 212 -22.02 23.63 -41.59
CA SER A 212 -22.22 24.28 -42.89
C SER A 212 -22.48 23.23 -43.99
N GLN A 213 -23.05 23.67 -45.10
CA GLN A 213 -23.41 22.78 -46.20
C GLN A 213 -22.20 22.02 -46.75
N GLY A 214 -21.04 22.68 -46.89
CA GLY A 214 -19.81 22.02 -47.36
C GLY A 214 -19.21 21.01 -46.38
N ASP A 215 -19.31 21.25 -45.06
CA ASP A 215 -18.89 20.28 -44.04
C ASP A 215 -19.80 19.06 -44.01
N ARG A 216 -21.12 19.26 -44.16
CA ARG A 216 -22.09 18.18 -44.23
C ARG A 216 -21.91 17.30 -45.46
N ASP A 217 -21.70 17.90 -46.62
CA ASP A 217 -21.45 17.15 -47.85
C ASP A 217 -20.13 16.36 -47.73
N GLY A 218 -19.13 16.93 -47.06
CA GLY A 218 -17.90 16.23 -46.68
C GLY A 218 -18.13 15.03 -45.77
N VAL A 219 -19.04 15.13 -44.79
CA VAL A 219 -19.44 14.00 -43.92
C VAL A 219 -20.17 12.91 -44.72
N ILE A 220 -21.13 13.27 -45.58
CA ILE A 220 -21.89 12.30 -46.39
C ILE A 220 -20.95 11.56 -47.36
N GLU A 221 -20.04 12.29 -48.02
CA GLU A 221 -19.07 11.68 -48.94
C GLU A 221 -18.05 10.82 -48.19
N GLY A 222 -17.56 11.29 -47.04
CA GLY A 222 -16.66 10.53 -46.18
C GLY A 222 -17.27 9.23 -45.67
N LEU A 223 -18.54 9.26 -45.27
CA LEU A 223 -19.30 8.07 -44.85
C LEU A 223 -19.53 7.09 -46.01
N ARG A 224 -19.86 7.57 -47.21
CA ARG A 224 -20.01 6.70 -48.40
C ARG A 224 -18.68 6.10 -48.85
N ALA A 225 -17.57 6.83 -48.71
CA ALA A 225 -16.24 6.37 -49.09
C ALA A 225 -15.72 5.23 -48.20
N LEU A 226 -16.22 5.10 -46.97
CA LEU A 226 -15.84 4.01 -46.06
C LEU A 226 -16.37 2.64 -46.52
N GLY A 227 -17.41 2.59 -47.36
CA GLY A 227 -17.91 1.34 -47.96
C GLY A 227 -18.61 0.37 -47.00
N THR A 228 -18.71 0.68 -45.71
CA THR A 228 -19.42 -0.12 -44.71
C THR A 228 -20.94 0.08 -44.82
N ALA A 229 -21.72 -0.97 -44.52
CA ALA A 229 -23.19 -0.92 -44.54
C ALA A 229 -23.74 0.18 -43.60
N ASP A 230 -23.23 0.25 -42.36
CA ASP A 230 -23.68 1.23 -41.36
C ASP A 230 -23.42 2.67 -41.78
N ALA A 231 -22.23 2.97 -42.33
CA ALA A 231 -21.91 4.30 -42.82
C ALA A 231 -22.79 4.71 -44.02
N SER A 232 -23.15 3.77 -44.88
CA SER A 232 -24.03 4.01 -46.04
C SER A 232 -25.45 4.33 -45.61
N GLU A 233 -25.97 3.66 -44.58
CA GLU A 233 -27.30 3.93 -44.04
C GLU A 233 -27.36 5.25 -43.26
N VAL A 234 -26.37 5.54 -42.41
CA VAL A 234 -26.26 6.84 -41.72
C VAL A 234 -26.13 7.98 -42.73
N ALA A 235 -25.36 7.81 -43.81
CA ALA A 235 -25.26 8.77 -44.91
C ALA A 235 -26.57 8.90 -45.71
N GLY A 236 -27.41 7.85 -45.74
CA GLY A 236 -28.73 7.85 -46.38
C GLY A 236 -29.81 8.56 -45.56
N MET A 237 -29.68 8.60 -44.22
CA MET A 237 -30.61 9.29 -43.33
C MET A 237 -30.38 10.81 -43.30
N ALA A 238 -29.14 11.27 -43.46
CA ALA A 238 -28.77 12.69 -43.44
C ALA A 238 -29.51 13.60 -44.48
N PRO A 239 -29.68 13.22 -45.77
CA PRO A 239 -30.35 14.07 -46.77
C PRO A 239 -31.89 14.04 -46.71
N LYS A 240 -32.53 12.99 -46.15
CA LYS A 240 -34.00 12.89 -46.07
C LYS A 240 -34.65 14.05 -45.30
N ARG A 241 -33.90 14.69 -44.39
CA ARG A 241 -34.37 15.83 -43.58
C ARG A 241 -34.27 17.20 -44.25
N GLN A 242 -33.63 17.34 -45.43
CA GLN A 242 -33.56 18.63 -46.15
C GLN A 242 -34.90 19.06 -46.77
N ARG A 243 -35.84 18.13 -46.99
CA ARG A 243 -37.11 18.42 -47.70
C ARG A 243 -38.22 19.01 -46.83
N SER A 244 -38.07 19.13 -45.51
CA SER A 244 -39.14 19.54 -44.58
C SER A 244 -38.91 20.89 -43.88
N VAL A 245 -38.24 21.84 -44.54
CA VAL A 245 -38.23 23.25 -44.11
C VAL A 245 -38.94 24.09 -45.16
N SER A 246 -40.22 24.39 -44.94
CA SER A 246 -40.98 25.37 -45.72
C SER A 246 -40.48 26.79 -45.40
N PRO A 247 -40.34 27.68 -46.40
CA PRO A 247 -39.90 29.06 -46.20
C PRO A 247 -41.12 29.97 -46.02
N ASP A 248 -41.25 30.63 -44.87
CA ASP A 248 -41.75 32.01 -44.82
C ASP A 248 -41.73 32.62 -43.40
N ALA A 249 -41.65 33.95 -43.39
CA ALA A 249 -41.70 34.90 -42.27
C ALA A 249 -40.35 35.24 -41.59
N GLY A 250 -39.61 36.13 -42.25
CA GLY A 250 -38.39 36.75 -41.75
C GLY A 250 -38.60 37.95 -40.82
N SER A 251 -37.52 38.33 -40.14
CA SER A 251 -37.12 39.73 -40.00
C SER A 251 -35.62 39.82 -39.66
N SER A 252 -34.96 40.74 -40.35
CA SER A 252 -33.51 40.94 -40.44
C SER A 252 -32.98 41.92 -39.34
N PRO A 253 -31.68 42.27 -39.27
CA PRO A 253 -30.85 42.20 -38.06
C PRO A 253 -30.49 43.59 -37.46
N PRO A 254 -29.80 43.71 -36.30
CA PRO A 254 -29.31 45.00 -35.85
C PRO A 254 -27.81 45.22 -36.19
N ALA A 255 -27.54 46.38 -36.79
CA ALA A 255 -26.22 47.02 -36.82
C ALA A 255 -26.14 48.12 -35.72
N GLN A 256 -24.94 48.32 -35.16
CA GLN A 256 -24.59 49.32 -34.13
C GLN A 256 -24.49 50.76 -34.71
N PRO A 257 -24.05 51.81 -33.96
CA PRO A 257 -24.67 52.49 -32.82
C PRO A 257 -24.79 54.04 -33.02
N THR A 258 -25.24 54.74 -31.96
CA THR A 258 -25.09 56.18 -31.62
C THR A 258 -26.12 57.22 -32.13
N THR A 259 -26.93 57.76 -31.21
CA THR A 259 -26.90 59.16 -30.70
C THR A 259 -28.11 59.42 -29.78
N THR A 260 -27.85 60.03 -28.62
CA THR A 260 -28.78 60.54 -27.58
C THR A 260 -29.58 61.78 -28.07
N PRO A 261 -30.44 62.49 -27.27
CA PRO A 261 -31.17 62.19 -26.01
C PRO A 261 -32.66 62.69 -25.98
N ARG A 262 -33.36 62.40 -24.85
CA ARG A 262 -34.40 63.19 -24.10
C ARG A 262 -35.68 62.36 -23.81
N ARG A 263 -35.88 61.91 -22.55
CA ARG A 263 -36.66 62.55 -21.44
C ARG A 263 -38.18 62.63 -21.78
N ARG A 264 -39.15 62.24 -20.95
CA ARG A 264 -39.26 61.73 -19.56
C ARG A 264 -40.79 61.47 -19.27
N PRO A 265 -41.25 61.09 -18.05
CA PRO A 265 -42.18 59.96 -17.83
C PRO A 265 -43.41 60.29 -16.93
N SER A 266 -44.14 59.29 -16.44
CA SER A 266 -44.82 59.31 -15.12
C SER A 266 -45.02 57.86 -14.63
N GLN A 267 -44.23 57.38 -13.65
CA GLN A 267 -44.38 57.47 -12.18
C GLN A 267 -45.43 56.50 -11.63
N SER A 268 -45.09 55.61 -10.69
CA SER A 268 -44.52 55.83 -9.36
C SER A 268 -44.01 54.48 -8.77
N SER A 269 -43.12 54.34 -7.77
CA SER A 269 -42.14 55.18 -7.08
C SER A 269 -41.37 54.26 -6.08
N LEU A 270 -40.03 54.13 -6.26
CA LEU A 270 -38.89 54.22 -5.30
C LEU A 270 -38.98 53.64 -3.85
N PRO A 271 -37.87 53.49 -3.07
CA PRO A 271 -36.41 53.57 -3.37
C PRO A 271 -35.53 52.46 -2.68
N PRO A 272 -34.17 52.53 -2.80
CA PRO A 272 -33.17 51.54 -2.33
C PRO A 272 -32.32 51.99 -1.11
N SER A 273 -31.56 51.09 -0.47
CA SER A 273 -30.31 51.38 0.31
C SER A 273 -29.52 50.11 0.70
N SER A 274 -28.19 50.19 0.70
CA SER A 274 -27.18 49.22 1.24
C SER A 274 -26.77 49.61 2.69
N PRO A 275 -25.86 48.95 3.46
CA PRO A 275 -25.31 47.56 3.51
C PRO A 275 -25.27 46.99 5.00
N PRO A 276 -24.43 46.01 5.47
CA PRO A 276 -24.73 44.94 6.49
C PRO A 276 -24.31 45.31 7.96
N PRO A 277 -24.62 44.56 9.08
CA PRO A 277 -24.14 43.20 9.47
C PRO A 277 -25.13 42.45 10.45
N PRO A 278 -24.74 41.53 11.36
CA PRO A 278 -23.89 40.33 11.30
C PRO A 278 -24.72 39.02 11.47
N PHE A 279 -24.16 37.88 11.06
CA PHE A 279 -24.76 36.56 11.31
C PHE A 279 -24.68 36.17 12.79
N SER A 280 -25.79 35.70 13.32
CA SER A 280 -25.89 34.87 14.53
C SER A 280 -26.42 33.50 14.15
N ASP A 281 -25.82 32.47 14.76
CA ASP A 281 -25.98 31.03 14.60
C ASP A 281 -27.41 30.47 14.71
N THR A 282 -27.48 29.17 14.37
CA THR A 282 -28.51 28.12 14.62
C THR A 282 -29.57 27.94 13.53
N ASP A 283 -29.84 26.74 13.00
CA ASP A 283 -29.20 25.41 13.01
C ASP A 283 -29.90 24.59 11.89
N ASP A 284 -29.41 23.38 11.63
CA ASP A 284 -30.09 22.25 10.94
C ASP A 284 -30.03 22.11 9.39
N SER A 285 -28.93 21.48 8.96
CA SER A 285 -28.80 20.13 8.34
C SER A 285 -29.64 19.67 7.12
N MET A 286 -28.94 18.91 6.26
CA MET A 286 -29.37 17.97 5.19
C MET A 286 -29.65 18.60 3.81
N ASP A 287 -29.22 18.08 2.66
CA ASP A 287 -28.53 16.84 2.27
C ASP A 287 -28.08 17.08 0.80
N GLU A 288 -26.78 17.13 0.50
CA GLU A 288 -26.26 17.00 -0.88
C GLU A 288 -25.27 15.85 -0.90
N ARG A 289 -25.76 14.68 -1.33
CA ARG A 289 -24.93 13.52 -1.70
C ARG A 289 -24.87 13.47 -3.21
N ASP A 290 -23.78 14.00 -3.76
CA ASP A 290 -23.39 13.69 -5.12
C ASP A 290 -22.38 12.54 -5.13
N ALA A 291 -22.79 11.49 -5.83
CA ALA A 291 -22.09 10.25 -6.02
C ALA A 291 -21.04 10.41 -7.12
N VAL A 292 -19.77 10.33 -6.73
CA VAL A 292 -18.71 9.90 -7.64
C VAL A 292 -18.98 8.43 -7.94
N ARG A 293 -19.43 8.16 -9.18
CA ARG A 293 -19.46 6.82 -9.74
C ARG A 293 -18.07 6.52 -10.29
N ASP A 294 -17.49 5.47 -9.73
CA ASP A 294 -16.28 4.82 -10.21
C ASP A 294 -16.42 4.51 -11.71
N VAL A 295 -15.39 4.91 -12.43
CA VAL A 295 -15.12 4.52 -13.81
C VAL A 295 -14.48 3.14 -13.72
N ASP A 296 -15.18 2.13 -14.23
CA ASP A 296 -14.58 0.84 -14.53
C ASP A 296 -13.59 1.06 -15.69
N ASP A 297 -12.30 1.07 -15.36
CA ASP A 297 -11.21 0.91 -16.32
C ASP A 297 -11.17 -0.58 -16.74
N GLU A 298 -12.04 -0.96 -17.67
CA GLU A 298 -11.90 -2.16 -18.49
C GLU A 298 -11.53 -1.76 -19.93
N VAL A 299 -10.31 -1.29 -20.19
CA VAL A 299 -9.59 -1.58 -21.45
C VAL A 299 -8.09 -1.30 -21.27
N GLU A 300 -7.26 -2.33 -21.23
CA GLU A 300 -5.94 -2.40 -21.88
C GLU A 300 -5.39 -3.83 -21.73
N ASP A 301 -5.99 -4.75 -22.49
CA ASP A 301 -5.42 -6.05 -22.87
C ASP A 301 -5.85 -6.32 -24.33
N GLU A 302 -5.35 -5.52 -25.28
CA GLU A 302 -5.40 -5.82 -26.72
C GLU A 302 -3.99 -6.19 -27.22
N GLU A 303 -3.37 -7.17 -26.56
CA GLU A 303 -2.37 -8.07 -27.19
C GLU A 303 -2.59 -9.49 -26.63
N GLY A 304 -3.83 -9.97 -26.78
CA GLY A 304 -4.19 -11.37 -26.57
C GLY A 304 -4.65 -11.96 -27.89
N GLU A 305 -3.99 -13.04 -28.33
CA GLU A 305 -4.45 -13.84 -29.46
C GLU A 305 -5.88 -14.35 -29.18
N ASP A 306 -6.82 -13.98 -30.06
CA ASP A 306 -8.23 -14.32 -29.94
C ASP A 306 -8.45 -15.81 -30.26
N LEU A 307 -8.31 -16.65 -29.23
CA LEU A 307 -8.41 -18.11 -29.31
C LEU A 307 -9.84 -18.63 -29.60
N PHE A 308 -10.85 -17.76 -29.72
CA PHE A 308 -12.25 -18.19 -29.93
C PHE A 308 -13.05 -17.30 -30.90
N GLY A 309 -12.37 -16.57 -31.81
CA GLY A 309 -13.00 -15.78 -32.87
C GLY A 309 -13.03 -16.46 -34.25
N GLU A 310 -13.74 -15.84 -35.20
CA GLU A 310 -13.94 -16.31 -36.59
C GLU A 310 -12.66 -16.32 -37.47
N GLY A 311 -11.51 -15.89 -36.94
CA GLY A 311 -10.20 -15.88 -37.63
C GLY A 311 -9.39 -17.18 -37.56
N LEU A 312 -9.87 -18.21 -36.85
CA LEU A 312 -9.17 -19.49 -36.62
C LEU A 312 -8.71 -20.20 -37.92
N ILE A 313 -9.38 -19.95 -39.05
CA ILE A 313 -9.09 -20.61 -40.33
C ILE A 313 -7.93 -19.95 -41.08
N GLU A 314 -7.63 -18.67 -40.83
CA GLU A 314 -6.57 -17.96 -41.56
C GLU A 314 -5.17 -18.23 -40.98
N ASP A 315 -5.06 -18.55 -39.69
CA ASP A 315 -3.79 -18.87 -39.01
C ASP A 315 -3.23 -20.27 -39.34
N TYR A 316 -4.02 -21.15 -39.93
CA TYR A 316 -3.58 -22.48 -40.39
C TYR A 316 -3.07 -22.49 -41.83
N ALA A 317 -2.91 -21.33 -42.47
CA ALA A 317 -2.31 -21.23 -43.80
C ALA A 317 -0.77 -21.43 -43.71
N PRO A 318 -0.20 -22.46 -44.35
CA PRO A 318 1.24 -22.72 -44.28
C PRO A 318 2.04 -21.61 -44.98
N ASN A 319 2.97 -20.99 -44.25
CA ASN A 319 3.82 -19.90 -44.74
C ASN A 319 5.23 -20.42 -45.06
N GLU A 320 5.47 -20.78 -46.33
CA GLU A 320 6.69 -21.46 -46.80
C GLU A 320 8.02 -20.70 -46.58
N MET A 321 7.95 -19.43 -46.15
CA MET A 321 9.13 -18.59 -45.91
C MET A 321 9.67 -18.65 -44.48
N LEU A 322 8.88 -19.13 -43.51
CA LEU A 322 9.25 -19.19 -42.08
C LEU A 322 9.56 -20.61 -41.59
N ASP A 323 9.03 -21.64 -42.25
CA ASP A 323 9.33 -23.05 -41.97
C ASP A 323 10.59 -23.50 -42.72
N ARG A 324 11.75 -23.02 -42.27
CA ARG A 324 13.04 -23.64 -42.58
C ARG A 324 13.79 -23.92 -41.28
N TYR A 325 13.62 -25.15 -40.78
CA TYR A 325 14.51 -25.68 -39.75
C TYR A 325 15.91 -25.89 -40.34
N SER A 326 16.94 -25.56 -39.57
CA SER A 326 18.33 -25.88 -39.89
C SER A 326 18.59 -27.37 -39.67
N ASP A 327 18.90 -28.10 -40.75
CA ASP A 327 19.21 -29.54 -40.84
C ASP A 327 20.49 -29.99 -40.11
N ALA A 328 20.87 -29.35 -38.99
CA ALA A 328 22.03 -29.73 -38.22
C ALA A 328 21.63 -30.65 -37.06
N GLY A 329 21.33 -31.91 -37.37
CA GLY A 329 21.53 -33.01 -36.41
C GLY A 329 20.39 -33.98 -36.15
N ILE A 330 19.30 -33.95 -36.91
CA ILE A 330 18.24 -34.95 -36.81
C ILE A 330 18.06 -35.58 -38.19
N ASN A 331 18.68 -36.74 -38.37
CA ASN A 331 18.51 -37.57 -39.55
C ASN A 331 17.42 -38.60 -39.20
N ASP A 332 16.16 -38.28 -39.50
CA ASP A 332 15.00 -39.15 -39.26
C ASP A 332 14.67 -40.05 -40.48
N ASP A 333 15.62 -40.20 -41.42
CA ASP A 333 15.51 -41.03 -42.62
C ASP A 333 16.47 -42.24 -42.60
N ASP A 334 16.38 -43.07 -41.57
CA ASP A 334 16.85 -44.46 -41.62
C ASP A 334 15.68 -45.40 -41.25
N ASP A 335 15.14 -46.11 -42.25
CA ASP A 335 14.30 -47.30 -42.06
C ASP A 335 15.09 -48.33 -41.21
N LEU A 336 14.93 -48.25 -39.90
CA LEU A 336 15.52 -49.19 -38.96
C LEU A 336 14.86 -50.55 -39.12
N PRO A 337 15.59 -51.61 -39.52
CA PRO A 337 15.01 -52.93 -39.70
C PRO A 337 14.50 -53.45 -38.36
N GLU A 338 13.34 -54.14 -38.38
CA GLU A 338 12.77 -54.77 -37.19
C GLU A 338 13.83 -55.58 -36.44
N LEU A 339 14.10 -55.18 -35.19
CA LEU A 339 15.06 -55.85 -34.33
C LEU A 339 14.65 -57.32 -34.19
N THR A 340 15.50 -58.21 -34.72
CA THR A 340 15.33 -59.66 -34.55
C THR A 340 15.12 -60.02 -33.07
N ALA A 341 14.37 -61.08 -32.79
CA ALA A 341 14.06 -61.49 -31.42
C ALA A 341 15.33 -61.69 -30.55
N ALA A 342 16.48 -62.00 -31.16
CA ALA A 342 17.76 -62.08 -30.48
C ALA A 342 18.32 -60.69 -30.10
N ALA A 343 18.22 -59.70 -30.99
CA ALA A 343 18.66 -58.33 -30.74
C ALA A 343 17.76 -57.60 -29.72
N ARG A 344 16.45 -57.87 -29.72
CA ARG A 344 15.51 -57.38 -28.70
C ARG A 344 15.84 -57.93 -27.32
N ARG A 345 16.14 -59.23 -27.22
CA ARG A 345 16.54 -59.89 -25.96
C ARG A 345 17.91 -59.39 -25.44
N ALA A 346 18.83 -59.04 -26.35
CA ALA A 346 20.11 -58.44 -25.99
C ALA A 346 19.98 -56.99 -25.50
N ALA A 347 19.08 -56.20 -26.12
CA ALA A 347 18.75 -54.86 -25.68
C ALA A 347 18.02 -54.84 -24.32
N GLU A 348 17.07 -55.76 -24.11
CA GLU A 348 16.44 -55.99 -22.80
C GLU A 348 17.44 -56.48 -21.75
N ALA A 349 18.39 -57.34 -22.10
CA ALA A 349 19.45 -57.76 -21.19
C ALA A 349 20.39 -56.59 -20.84
N LYS A 350 20.63 -55.65 -21.76
CA LYS A 350 21.44 -54.45 -21.53
C LYS A 350 20.71 -53.40 -20.68
N MET A 351 19.40 -53.22 -20.86
CA MET A 351 18.56 -52.41 -19.96
C MET A 351 18.44 -53.06 -18.58
N ASN A 352 18.15 -54.36 -18.50
CA ASN A 352 18.14 -55.08 -17.23
C ASN A 352 19.50 -55.07 -16.52
N ARG A 353 20.63 -55.03 -17.24
CA ARG A 353 21.96 -54.89 -16.62
C ARG A 353 22.19 -53.49 -16.04
N ARG A 354 21.63 -52.45 -16.67
CA ARG A 354 21.64 -51.06 -16.19
C ARG A 354 20.73 -50.90 -14.97
N ASP A 355 19.51 -51.41 -15.05
CA ASP A 355 18.53 -51.42 -13.96
C ASP A 355 19.01 -52.27 -12.79
N ARG A 356 19.78 -53.34 -13.04
CA ARG A 356 20.41 -54.18 -12.00
C ARG A 356 21.61 -53.51 -11.34
N MET A 357 22.34 -52.63 -12.02
CA MET A 357 23.35 -51.78 -11.40
C MET A 357 22.68 -50.71 -10.51
N GLU A 358 21.62 -50.06 -10.99
CA GLU A 358 20.86 -49.07 -10.22
C GLU A 358 20.12 -49.69 -9.02
N ARG A 359 19.69 -50.97 -9.12
CA ARG A 359 19.12 -51.72 -7.99
C ARG A 359 20.16 -52.26 -6.99
N SER A 360 21.45 -52.26 -7.30
CA SER A 360 22.49 -52.77 -6.40
C SER A 360 22.97 -51.74 -5.35
N GLY A 361 22.53 -50.48 -5.44
CA GLY A 361 22.88 -49.41 -4.51
C GLY A 361 21.96 -49.27 -3.28
N ARG A 362 20.85 -50.00 -3.17
CA ARG A 362 19.92 -49.87 -2.04
C ARG A 362 19.13 -51.16 -1.75
N ARG A 363 19.45 -51.78 -0.59
CA ARG A 363 18.81 -52.87 0.19
C ARG A 363 19.48 -54.27 0.16
N GLY A 364 20.27 -54.55 1.22
CA GLY A 364 19.94 -55.64 2.16
C GLY A 364 19.19 -54.99 3.35
N THR A 365 18.22 -55.58 4.04
CA THR A 365 18.01 -56.98 4.41
C THR A 365 16.54 -57.15 4.83
N ARG A 366 16.05 -58.40 4.72
CA ARG A 366 14.72 -58.94 5.10
C ARG A 366 13.60 -58.85 4.07
N ALA A 367 13.65 -59.79 3.12
CA ALA A 367 12.52 -60.68 2.84
C ALA A 367 13.07 -62.00 2.28
N ALA A 368 13.51 -62.89 3.18
CA ALA A 368 13.58 -64.31 2.88
C ALA A 368 12.35 -64.95 3.53
N ASN A 369 11.68 -65.80 2.74
CA ASN A 369 10.57 -66.69 3.09
C ASN A 369 9.17 -66.08 3.09
N ARG A 370 8.53 -66.18 1.92
CA ARG A 370 7.33 -67.00 1.65
C ARG A 370 7.09 -66.88 0.14
N SER A 371 7.10 -67.93 -0.67
CA SER A 371 6.26 -69.12 -0.53
C SER A 371 6.68 -70.19 -1.56
N ARG A 372 6.66 -71.44 -1.11
CA ARG A 372 6.36 -72.61 -1.94
C ARG A 372 5.44 -73.49 -1.10
N GLY A 373 4.33 -73.91 -1.71
CA GLY A 373 3.20 -74.53 -1.01
C GLY A 373 3.27 -76.05 -0.86
N LEU A 374 2.47 -76.49 0.11
CA LEU A 374 1.64 -77.70 0.20
C LEU A 374 2.28 -79.10 0.15
N ALA A 375 2.19 -79.82 1.29
CA ALA A 375 1.83 -81.24 1.38
C ALA A 375 1.37 -81.60 2.82
N PHE A 376 0.42 -82.53 2.92
CA PHE A 376 -0.34 -83.00 4.09
C PHE A 376 0.41 -84.04 4.97
N LEU A 377 -0.15 -84.29 6.18
CA LEU A 377 -0.13 -85.50 7.06
C LEU A 377 0.75 -85.50 8.35
N ASP A 378 0.02 -85.63 9.47
CA ASP A 378 0.14 -86.51 10.65
C ASP A 378 1.36 -86.58 11.60
N ASP A 379 0.97 -86.84 12.86
CA ASP A 379 1.63 -87.49 14.01
C ASP A 379 2.31 -86.68 15.15
N GLU A 380 1.60 -86.70 16.29
CA GLU A 380 1.96 -87.16 17.66
C GLU A 380 3.26 -86.71 18.37
N ASP A 381 3.06 -86.18 19.59
CA ASP A 381 3.74 -86.38 20.90
C ASP A 381 5.27 -86.51 21.04
N MET A 382 5.79 -85.89 22.13
CA MET A 382 6.67 -86.46 23.18
C MET A 382 7.63 -85.41 23.81
N GLU A 383 7.39 -85.11 25.10
CA GLU A 383 8.29 -85.28 26.28
C GLU A 383 9.79 -85.61 26.02
N ASP A 384 10.81 -85.28 26.82
CA ASP A 384 11.07 -84.58 28.09
C ASP A 384 12.63 -84.67 28.30
N GLU A 385 13.15 -84.14 29.41
CA GLU A 385 14.52 -84.32 29.99
C GLU A 385 15.69 -83.56 29.33
N GLY A 386 16.64 -82.94 30.03
CA GLY A 386 16.92 -82.87 31.47
C GLY A 386 18.34 -82.32 31.68
N ASP A 387 18.44 -81.35 32.62
CA ASP A 387 19.49 -81.16 33.64
C ASP A 387 21.00 -81.13 33.30
N ASP A 388 21.69 -80.06 33.73
CA ASP A 388 22.58 -80.17 34.91
C ASP A 388 23.09 -78.84 35.51
N GLU A 389 23.13 -78.87 36.84
CA GLU A 389 24.02 -78.22 37.81
C GLU A 389 23.85 -76.78 38.36
N ILE A 390 23.98 -76.77 39.70
CA ILE A 390 23.57 -75.82 40.73
C ILE A 390 24.83 -75.26 41.45
N LEU A 391 24.69 -74.08 42.08
CA LEU A 391 25.21 -73.68 43.42
C LEU A 391 26.25 -72.54 43.47
N LYS A 392 25.84 -71.43 44.13
CA LYS A 392 26.37 -70.95 45.43
C LYS A 392 25.55 -69.72 45.89
N MET A 393 24.76 -69.87 46.97
CA MET A 393 25.01 -69.36 48.35
C MET A 393 25.04 -67.83 48.47
N LYS A 394 24.42 -67.14 49.43
CA LYS A 394 23.75 -67.43 50.73
C LYS A 394 23.02 -66.11 51.13
N SER A 395 21.75 -66.12 51.57
CA SER A 395 21.28 -66.12 52.98
C SER A 395 21.71 -64.88 53.80
N ARG A 396 20.94 -64.21 54.67
CA ARG A 396 19.52 -64.14 55.12
C ARG A 396 19.50 -63.02 56.20
N THR A 397 18.31 -62.44 56.46
CA THR A 397 17.80 -61.92 57.78
C THR A 397 18.47 -60.68 58.43
N ARG A 398 17.80 -59.73 59.13
CA ARG A 398 16.40 -59.50 59.57
C ARG A 398 16.32 -58.20 60.41
N ARG A 399 15.26 -57.37 60.20
CA ARG A 399 14.63 -56.33 61.07
C ARG A 399 15.51 -55.09 61.40
N GLN A 400 15.02 -53.85 61.49
CA GLN A 400 13.74 -53.34 62.03
C GLN A 400 13.54 -51.86 61.60
N TYR A 401 12.28 -51.42 61.64
CA TYR A 401 11.78 -50.04 61.50
C TYR A 401 12.64 -48.95 62.17
N ASP A 402 13.02 -47.93 61.40
CA ASP A 402 12.71 -46.50 61.58
C ASP A 402 13.68 -45.68 60.72
N GLU A 403 13.22 -45.21 59.55
CA GLU A 403 13.73 -44.04 58.81
C GLU A 403 13.01 -43.96 57.45
N ARG A 404 11.76 -43.47 57.46
CA ARG A 404 11.17 -42.88 56.25
C ARG A 404 11.52 -41.40 56.23
N ARG A 405 12.69 -41.08 55.68
CA ARG A 405 13.00 -39.82 55.01
C ARG A 405 14.41 -39.90 54.42
N GLU A 406 14.51 -39.56 53.13
CA GLU A 406 15.75 -39.27 52.38
C GLU A 406 16.54 -40.50 51.84
N ALA A 407 15.98 -41.21 50.84
CA ALA A 407 16.78 -42.05 49.92
C ALA A 407 16.07 -42.49 48.61
N ASP A 408 15.05 -41.79 48.12
CA ASP A 408 14.33 -42.17 46.87
C ASP A 408 14.85 -41.43 45.62
N ASP A 409 16.16 -41.16 45.52
CA ASP A 409 16.78 -40.54 44.33
C ASP A 409 17.96 -41.36 43.75
N MET A 410 17.99 -42.67 43.96
CA MET A 410 18.98 -43.56 43.31
C MET A 410 18.36 -44.87 42.79
N ASP A 411 17.18 -44.78 42.19
CA ASP A 411 16.65 -45.81 41.28
C ASP A 411 15.99 -45.09 40.08
N GLY A 412 16.75 -44.90 38.99
CA GLY A 412 16.22 -44.24 37.78
C GLY A 412 17.22 -43.87 36.68
N VAL A 413 18.51 -44.24 36.79
CA VAL A 413 19.55 -43.82 35.84
C VAL A 413 19.66 -44.73 34.59
N GLU A 414 18.87 -45.80 34.47
CA GLU A 414 19.01 -46.78 33.36
C GLU A 414 18.19 -46.48 32.10
N ASP A 415 17.47 -45.34 32.02
CA ASP A 415 16.54 -45.05 30.93
C ASP A 415 16.91 -43.80 30.08
N GLU A 416 18.18 -43.39 30.07
CA GLU A 416 18.63 -42.16 29.39
C GLU A 416 19.45 -42.44 28.12
N LEU A 417 19.13 -41.75 27.02
CA LEU A 417 19.89 -41.77 25.76
C LEU A 417 20.88 -40.59 25.72
N PRO A 418 22.20 -40.81 25.55
CA PRO A 418 23.17 -39.75 25.31
C PRO A 418 22.92 -39.02 23.97
N LEU A 419 23.45 -37.79 23.84
CA LEU A 419 23.26 -36.91 22.68
C LEU A 419 23.53 -37.60 21.33
N GLU A 420 24.54 -38.46 21.25
CA GLU A 420 24.91 -39.20 20.04
C GLU A 420 23.87 -40.27 19.64
N GLN A 421 23.11 -40.80 20.61
CA GLN A 421 22.02 -41.74 20.35
C GLN A 421 20.70 -41.04 20.00
N LEU A 422 20.56 -39.73 20.26
CA LEU A 422 19.41 -38.95 19.82
C LEU A 422 19.41 -38.70 18.30
N SER A 423 20.60 -38.61 17.69
CA SER A 423 20.74 -38.44 16.24
C SER A 423 20.41 -39.70 15.43
N ASP A 424 20.46 -40.88 16.05
CA ASP A 424 20.08 -42.14 15.39
C ASP A 424 18.56 -42.30 15.43
N ILE A 425 17.88 -41.74 14.43
CA ILE A 425 16.42 -41.77 14.32
C ILE A 425 15.96 -43.21 14.03
N LYS A 426 15.49 -43.92 15.07
CA LYS A 426 15.04 -45.32 14.95
C LYS A 426 13.58 -45.48 14.49
N ALA A 427 12.82 -44.38 14.45
CA ALA A 427 11.41 -44.35 14.02
C ALA A 427 11.28 -43.91 12.54
N PRO A 428 10.15 -44.23 11.86
CA PRO A 428 9.95 -43.87 10.46
C PRO A 428 9.73 -42.37 10.23
N SER A 429 9.36 -41.61 11.26
CA SER A 429 9.21 -40.15 11.21
C SER A 429 9.81 -39.47 12.44
N ILE A 430 10.27 -38.23 12.27
CA ILE A 430 10.82 -37.41 13.36
C ILE A 430 9.74 -37.11 14.42
N VAL A 431 8.49 -36.91 14.01
CA VAL A 431 7.37 -36.63 14.93
C VAL A 431 7.14 -37.80 15.88
N GLU A 432 7.11 -39.02 15.36
CA GLU A 432 6.97 -40.24 16.17
C GLU A 432 8.21 -40.48 17.04
N TRP A 433 9.40 -40.12 16.53
CA TRP A 433 10.63 -40.20 17.32
C TRP A 433 10.59 -39.29 18.55
N ILE A 434 10.11 -38.05 18.40
CA ILE A 434 9.97 -37.07 19.50
C ILE A 434 8.87 -37.49 20.47
N ALA A 435 7.80 -38.14 19.98
CA ALA A 435 6.73 -38.65 20.82
C ALA A 435 7.19 -39.75 21.79
N ASN A 436 8.30 -40.44 21.51
CA ASN A 436 8.87 -41.42 22.43
C ASN A 436 9.29 -40.76 23.76
N HIS A 437 8.78 -41.31 24.87
CA HIS A 437 8.97 -40.76 26.21
C HIS A 437 10.46 -40.59 26.61
N ARG A 438 11.34 -41.51 26.17
CA ARG A 438 12.78 -41.43 26.43
C ARG A 438 13.44 -40.24 25.71
N VAL A 439 13.09 -40.04 24.43
CA VAL A 439 13.59 -38.94 23.60
C VAL A 439 13.07 -37.61 24.13
N ARG A 440 11.77 -37.53 24.45
CA ARG A 440 11.15 -36.35 25.07
C ARG A 440 11.84 -35.92 26.36
N ARG A 441 12.08 -36.84 27.31
CA ARG A 441 12.81 -36.53 28.56
C ARG A 441 14.22 -36.00 28.28
N SER A 442 14.92 -36.57 27.32
CA SER A 442 16.28 -36.14 26.96
C SER A 442 16.29 -34.73 26.37
N ILE A 443 15.33 -34.41 25.49
CA ILE A 443 15.13 -33.05 24.94
C ILE A 443 14.89 -32.03 26.07
N ILE A 444 14.00 -32.34 27.02
CA ILE A 444 13.71 -31.49 28.19
C ILE A 444 14.99 -31.19 28.98
N LYS A 445 15.77 -32.22 29.32
CA LYS A 445 17.02 -32.09 30.08
C LYS A 445 18.04 -31.22 29.32
N HIS A 446 18.21 -31.48 28.03
CA HIS A 446 19.16 -30.73 27.22
C HIS A 446 18.73 -29.27 27.01
N PHE A 447 17.46 -29.00 26.74
CA PHE A 447 17.00 -27.64 26.57
C PHE A 447 17.06 -26.85 27.88
N ARG A 448 16.72 -27.47 29.02
CA ARG A 448 16.89 -26.86 30.35
C ARG A 448 18.36 -26.50 30.63
N HIS A 449 19.28 -27.41 30.31
CA HIS A 449 20.71 -27.14 30.45
C HIS A 449 21.13 -25.93 29.60
N PHE A 450 20.67 -25.87 28.34
CA PHE A 450 20.96 -24.74 27.45
C PHE A 450 20.52 -23.39 28.04
N LEU A 451 19.30 -23.29 28.56
CA LEU A 451 18.79 -22.05 29.17
C LEU A 451 19.59 -21.59 30.39
N MET A 452 20.19 -22.51 31.14
CA MET A 452 20.92 -22.20 32.38
C MET A 452 22.42 -21.98 32.16
N THR A 453 23.03 -22.63 31.18
CA THR A 453 24.50 -22.63 31.02
C THR A 453 25.01 -21.76 29.87
N TYR A 454 24.16 -21.33 28.95
CA TYR A 454 24.62 -20.55 27.80
C TYR A 454 25.09 -19.15 28.25
N VAL A 455 26.34 -18.84 27.90
CA VAL A 455 27.02 -17.56 28.14
C VAL A 455 27.43 -16.96 26.81
N ASP A 456 27.35 -15.63 26.73
CA ASP A 456 27.80 -14.87 25.55
C ASP A 456 29.34 -14.73 25.53
N ASP A 457 29.88 -14.15 24.46
CA ASP A 457 31.31 -13.83 24.31
C ASP A 457 31.85 -12.92 25.43
N GLN A 458 30.97 -12.17 26.11
CA GLN A 458 31.27 -11.29 27.25
C GLN A 458 31.14 -11.99 28.62
N GLY A 459 30.87 -13.30 28.66
CA GLY A 459 30.77 -14.10 29.88
C GLY A 459 29.51 -13.87 30.72
N SER A 460 28.51 -13.14 30.21
CA SER A 460 27.22 -12.93 30.86
C SER A 460 26.19 -13.97 30.43
N SER A 461 25.35 -14.41 31.36
CA SER A 461 24.27 -15.38 31.08
C SER A 461 23.09 -14.68 30.39
N VAL A 462 22.98 -14.80 29.07
CA VAL A 462 21.94 -14.11 28.27
C VAL A 462 20.53 -14.53 28.67
N TYR A 463 20.25 -15.83 28.72
CA TYR A 463 18.90 -16.33 29.00
C TYR A 463 18.50 -16.17 30.46
N GLY A 464 19.45 -16.25 31.40
CA GLY A 464 19.21 -15.94 32.80
C GLY A 464 18.72 -14.51 33.02
N GLN A 465 19.35 -13.53 32.33
CA GLN A 465 18.89 -12.14 32.35
C GLN A 465 17.55 -11.97 31.65
N ARG A 466 17.34 -12.60 30.48
CA ARG A 466 16.06 -12.53 29.76
C ARG A 466 14.89 -13.09 30.58
N ILE A 467 15.08 -14.21 31.28
CA ILE A 467 14.06 -14.79 32.18
C ILE A 467 13.78 -13.85 33.35
N ARG A 468 14.80 -13.19 33.90
CA ARG A 468 14.60 -12.19 34.97
C ARG A 468 13.78 -11.00 34.48
N VAL A 469 14.15 -10.43 33.34
CA VAL A 469 13.44 -9.31 32.71
C VAL A 469 11.99 -9.72 32.40
N LEU A 470 11.78 -10.92 31.86
CA LEU A 470 10.45 -11.48 31.60
C LEU A 470 9.60 -11.54 32.87
N GLY A 471 10.19 -11.99 33.99
CA GLY A 471 9.51 -12.01 35.29
C GLY A 471 9.21 -10.61 35.85
N GLU A 472 10.04 -9.61 35.55
CA GLU A 472 9.82 -8.22 35.95
C GLU A 472 8.72 -7.54 35.12
N THR A 473 8.69 -7.80 33.79
CA THR A 473 7.65 -7.27 32.88
C THR A 473 6.37 -8.11 32.86
N ASN A 474 6.33 -9.25 33.56
CA ASN A 474 5.23 -10.21 33.56
C ASN A 474 4.81 -10.64 32.14
N SER A 475 5.79 -10.91 31.27
CA SER A 475 5.54 -11.27 29.87
C SER A 475 5.42 -12.79 29.69
N GLU A 476 4.48 -13.26 28.86
CA GLU A 476 4.25 -14.70 28.63
C GLU A 476 5.12 -15.32 27.53
N SER A 477 5.98 -14.54 26.88
CA SER A 477 6.86 -15.00 25.80
C SER A 477 8.35 -14.92 26.12
N LEU A 478 9.06 -16.01 25.82
CA LEU A 478 10.50 -16.10 25.95
C LEU A 478 11.17 -16.21 24.57
N GLU A 479 12.00 -15.22 24.23
CA GLU A 479 12.73 -15.20 22.96
C GLU A 479 14.03 -16.02 23.00
N VAL A 480 14.13 -16.99 22.11
CA VAL A 480 15.29 -17.87 21.93
C VAL A 480 15.85 -17.72 20.52
N SER A 481 17.09 -17.22 20.42
CA SER A 481 17.81 -17.20 19.14
C SER A 481 18.16 -18.61 18.66
N TYR A 482 17.81 -18.90 17.41
CA TYR A 482 18.13 -20.15 16.74
C TYR A 482 19.64 -20.34 16.58
N SER A 483 20.40 -19.25 16.36
CA SER A 483 21.86 -19.30 16.24
C SER A 483 22.53 -19.84 17.50
N HIS A 484 22.12 -19.36 18.67
CA HIS A 484 22.65 -19.84 19.96
C HIS A 484 22.32 -21.32 20.20
N LEU A 485 21.11 -21.74 19.82
CA LEU A 485 20.70 -23.14 19.92
C LEU A 485 21.48 -24.03 18.96
N SER A 486 21.75 -23.56 17.73
CA SER A 486 22.52 -24.29 16.73
C SER A 486 23.98 -24.50 17.15
N LEU A 487 24.62 -23.47 17.70
CA LEU A 487 26.01 -23.53 18.16
C LEU A 487 26.18 -24.48 19.35
N SER A 488 25.24 -24.44 20.31
CA SER A 488 25.31 -25.27 21.50
C SER A 488 24.82 -26.71 21.25
N LYS A 489 23.69 -26.88 20.55
CA LYS A 489 22.97 -28.15 20.38
C LYS A 489 22.36 -28.25 18.98
N PRO A 490 23.15 -28.62 17.96
CA PRO A 490 22.69 -28.67 16.57
C PRO A 490 21.57 -29.69 16.34
N ILE A 491 21.52 -30.77 17.12
CA ILE A 491 20.49 -31.82 17.01
C ILE A 491 19.10 -31.27 17.31
N LEU A 492 18.98 -30.43 18.36
CA LEU A 492 17.70 -29.81 18.72
C LEU A 492 17.25 -28.81 17.65
N ALA A 493 18.19 -28.04 17.10
CA ALA A 493 17.92 -27.10 16.00
C ALA A 493 17.44 -27.84 14.73
N TYR A 494 18.04 -28.99 14.41
CA TYR A 494 17.61 -29.83 13.30
C TYR A 494 16.18 -30.37 13.48
N PHE A 495 15.85 -30.89 14.67
CA PHE A 495 14.50 -31.37 14.93
C PHE A 495 13.48 -30.24 14.95
N LEU A 496 13.84 -29.06 15.47
CA LEU A 496 12.98 -27.90 15.50
C LEU A 496 12.56 -27.43 14.10
N THR A 497 13.46 -27.50 13.13
CA THR A 497 13.18 -27.09 11.75
C THR A 497 12.18 -28.03 11.06
N ASN A 498 12.30 -29.34 11.30
CA ASN A 498 11.50 -30.38 10.64
C ASN A 498 10.20 -30.75 11.37
N ALA A 499 10.17 -30.64 12.69
CA ALA A 499 9.01 -30.98 13.52
C ALA A 499 8.78 -29.91 14.60
N PRO A 500 8.46 -28.65 14.20
CA PRO A 500 8.36 -27.53 15.12
C PRO A 500 7.20 -27.67 16.12
N SER A 501 6.06 -28.24 15.74
CA SER A 501 4.88 -28.30 16.62
C SER A 501 5.14 -29.10 17.89
N ALA A 502 5.68 -30.31 17.76
CA ALA A 502 6.00 -31.17 18.90
C ALA A 502 7.16 -30.60 19.73
N MET A 503 8.12 -29.91 19.09
CA MET A 503 9.25 -29.32 19.79
C MET A 503 8.87 -28.07 20.60
N LEU A 504 8.04 -27.20 20.04
CA LEU A 504 7.59 -25.99 20.72
C LEU A 504 6.79 -26.33 21.99
N GLU A 505 5.93 -27.34 21.94
CA GLU A 505 5.22 -27.82 23.14
C GLU A 505 6.18 -28.26 24.26
N ILE A 506 7.28 -28.95 23.90
CA ILE A 506 8.31 -29.36 24.88
C ILE A 506 9.09 -28.15 25.40
N PHE A 507 9.39 -27.18 24.53
CA PHE A 507 10.11 -25.97 24.92
C PHE A 507 9.31 -25.09 25.86
N ASP A 508 8.00 -24.97 25.65
CA ASP A 508 7.08 -24.25 26.52
C ASP A 508 7.06 -24.85 27.94
N GLU A 509 6.98 -26.18 28.06
CA GLU A 509 7.07 -26.90 29.34
C GLU A 509 8.39 -26.64 30.06
N VAL A 510 9.52 -26.67 29.33
CA VAL A 510 10.84 -26.44 29.90
C VAL A 510 11.03 -25.00 30.32
N ALA A 511 10.56 -24.05 29.51
CA ALA A 511 10.66 -22.62 29.80
C ALA A 511 9.87 -22.27 31.07
N LEU A 512 8.65 -22.78 31.21
CA LEU A 512 7.84 -22.61 32.42
C LEU A 512 8.59 -23.16 33.65
N ASN A 513 9.11 -24.39 33.56
CA ASN A 513 9.88 -24.99 34.65
C ASN A 513 11.14 -24.19 35.00
N ALA A 514 11.82 -23.59 34.01
CA ALA A 514 12.99 -22.75 34.24
C ALA A 514 12.61 -21.42 34.92
N ILE A 515 11.48 -20.81 34.54
CA ILE A 515 10.98 -19.57 35.15
C ILE A 515 10.56 -19.81 36.59
N LEU A 516 9.86 -20.92 36.88
CA LEU A 516 9.41 -21.27 38.23
C LEU A 516 10.57 -21.45 39.23
N VAL A 517 11.78 -21.82 38.75
CA VAL A 517 12.98 -21.89 39.59
C VAL A 517 13.40 -20.50 40.10
N TYR A 518 13.28 -19.46 39.27
CA TYR A 518 13.58 -18.08 39.67
C TYR A 518 12.40 -17.43 40.39
N TYR A 519 11.18 -17.67 39.93
CA TYR A 519 9.95 -17.07 40.42
C TYR A 519 8.85 -18.13 40.66
N PRO A 520 8.81 -18.74 41.86
CA PRO A 520 7.80 -19.76 42.20
C PRO A 520 6.35 -19.24 42.17
N ALA A 521 6.16 -17.93 42.35
CA ALA A 521 4.83 -17.31 42.35
C ALA A 521 4.28 -17.02 40.94
N TYR A 522 5.06 -17.24 39.88
CA TYR A 522 4.69 -16.89 38.50
C TYR A 522 3.48 -17.68 37.98
N GLU A 523 3.25 -18.89 38.49
CA GLU A 523 2.12 -19.77 38.14
C GLU A 523 0.74 -19.11 38.36
N ARG A 524 0.66 -18.11 39.27
CA ARG A 524 -0.59 -17.37 39.52
C ARG A 524 -0.92 -16.33 38.44
N ILE A 525 0.09 -15.89 37.68
CA ILE A 525 -0.04 -14.84 36.68
C ILE A 525 -0.38 -15.47 35.33
N HIS A 526 0.52 -16.33 34.85
CA HIS A 526 0.34 -17.10 33.62
C HIS A 526 0.59 -18.58 33.89
N SER A 527 -0.34 -19.43 33.46
CA SER A 527 -0.21 -20.89 33.58
C SER A 527 0.63 -21.51 32.47
N GLU A 528 0.87 -20.77 31.38
CA GLU A 528 1.60 -21.23 30.19
C GLU A 528 2.57 -20.13 29.74
N VAL A 529 3.71 -20.52 29.17
CA VAL A 529 4.72 -19.63 28.60
C VAL A 529 5.07 -20.15 27.21
N HIS A 530 5.20 -19.24 26.25
CA HIS A 530 5.48 -19.60 24.86
C HIS A 530 6.90 -19.21 24.44
N VAL A 531 7.63 -20.15 23.85
CA VAL A 531 8.98 -19.91 23.34
C VAL A 531 8.94 -19.40 21.90
N ARG A 532 9.44 -18.18 21.72
CA ARG A 532 9.51 -17.47 20.44
C ARG A 532 10.89 -17.69 19.83
N ILE A 533 10.96 -18.16 18.59
CA ILE A 533 12.24 -18.45 17.93
C ILE A 533 12.63 -17.27 17.04
N CYS A 534 13.82 -16.73 17.31
CA CYS A 534 14.43 -15.65 16.52
C CYS A 534 15.55 -16.19 15.61
N ASP A 535 15.92 -15.43 14.59
CA ASP A 535 17.14 -15.64 13.77
C ASP A 535 17.25 -17.00 13.06
N VAL A 536 16.15 -17.55 12.55
CA VAL A 536 16.21 -18.75 11.70
C VAL A 536 16.99 -18.41 10.41
N PRO A 537 18.10 -19.08 10.05
CA PRO A 537 18.96 -18.64 8.95
C PRO A 537 18.26 -18.67 7.58
N LEU A 538 17.31 -19.58 7.40
CA LEU A 538 16.60 -19.79 6.14
C LEU A 538 15.53 -18.70 5.91
N ASN A 539 15.88 -17.63 5.17
CA ASN A 539 14.90 -16.64 4.72
C ASN A 539 14.30 -17.07 3.36
N LEU A 540 12.98 -17.22 3.28
CA LEU A 540 12.26 -17.58 2.06
C LEU A 540 11.36 -16.43 1.62
N SER A 541 11.25 -16.22 0.31
CA SER A 541 10.21 -15.35 -0.25
C SER A 541 8.83 -16.03 -0.21
N LEU A 542 7.73 -15.26 -0.15
CA LEU A 542 6.37 -15.83 -0.14
C LEU A 542 6.11 -16.69 -1.40
N ARG A 543 6.74 -16.35 -2.53
CA ARG A 543 6.67 -17.07 -3.80
C ARG A 543 7.42 -18.39 -3.81
N GLU A 544 8.43 -18.58 -2.98
CA GLU A 544 9.18 -19.85 -2.89
C GLU A 544 8.44 -20.93 -2.10
N LEU A 545 7.41 -20.57 -1.32
CA LEU A 545 6.62 -21.53 -0.57
C LEU A 545 5.92 -22.54 -1.50
N ARG A 546 6.20 -23.82 -1.25
CA ARG A 546 5.77 -25.01 -2.01
C ARG A 546 5.46 -26.15 -1.03
N ARG A 547 5.00 -27.29 -1.56
CA ARG A 547 4.70 -28.50 -0.78
C ARG A 547 5.83 -28.98 0.13
N ALA A 548 7.09 -28.74 -0.24
CA ALA A 548 8.26 -29.20 0.52
C ALA A 548 8.38 -28.51 1.89
N HIS A 549 7.72 -27.37 2.09
CA HIS A 549 7.76 -26.60 3.32
C HIS A 549 6.56 -26.86 4.23
N LEU A 550 5.66 -27.78 3.86
CA LEU A 550 4.49 -28.12 4.69
C LEU A 550 4.93 -28.66 6.05
N ASN A 551 4.31 -28.15 7.11
CA ASN A 551 4.55 -28.46 8.51
C ASN A 551 5.99 -28.20 9.03
N ASN A 552 6.82 -27.53 8.23
CA ASN A 552 8.16 -27.11 8.63
C ASN A 552 8.16 -25.67 9.14
N LEU A 553 9.19 -25.32 9.92
CA LEU A 553 9.43 -23.95 10.37
C LEU A 553 10.00 -23.13 9.21
N VAL A 554 9.36 -22.02 8.87
CA VAL A 554 9.78 -21.11 7.81
C VAL A 554 9.91 -19.70 8.34
N ARG A 555 10.89 -18.95 7.82
CA ARG A 555 11.00 -17.51 8.01
C ARG A 555 10.70 -16.81 6.68
N VAL A 556 9.76 -15.88 6.71
CA VAL A 556 9.24 -15.20 5.52
C VAL A 556 9.14 -13.72 5.81
N SER A 557 9.58 -12.87 4.89
CA SER A 557 9.47 -11.41 5.00
C SER A 557 8.40 -10.85 4.06
N GLY A 558 7.65 -9.85 4.50
CA GLY A 558 6.70 -9.14 3.65
C GLY A 558 6.05 -7.93 4.33
N VAL A 559 5.20 -7.24 3.58
CA VAL A 559 4.40 -6.10 4.05
C VAL A 559 3.03 -6.61 4.51
N VAL A 560 2.57 -6.19 5.68
CA VAL A 560 1.20 -6.49 6.12
C VAL A 560 0.23 -5.62 5.33
N THR A 561 -0.72 -6.21 4.61
CA THR A 561 -1.71 -5.45 3.85
C THR A 561 -3.00 -5.25 4.62
N ARG A 562 -3.46 -6.29 5.33
CA ARG A 562 -4.72 -6.26 6.08
C ARG A 562 -4.55 -7.02 7.37
N ARG A 563 -5.31 -6.60 8.38
CA ARG A 563 -5.48 -7.35 9.62
C ARG A 563 -6.96 -7.34 10.00
N SER A 564 -7.40 -8.45 10.57
CA SER A 564 -8.71 -8.54 11.20
C SER A 564 -8.67 -7.96 12.62
N GLY A 565 -9.84 -7.69 13.19
CA GLY A 565 -9.97 -7.44 14.62
C GLY A 565 -9.55 -8.66 15.45
N VAL A 566 -9.39 -8.45 16.76
CA VAL A 566 -9.08 -9.53 17.69
C VAL A 566 -10.35 -10.29 18.01
N PHE A 567 -10.38 -11.58 17.72
CA PHE A 567 -11.50 -12.47 18.01
C PHE A 567 -11.11 -13.50 19.07
N PRO A 568 -11.99 -13.82 20.03
CA PRO A 568 -11.76 -14.93 20.94
C PRO A 568 -12.05 -16.26 20.23
N GLN A 569 -11.07 -17.16 20.20
CA GLN A 569 -11.21 -18.54 19.73
C GLN A 569 -11.28 -19.50 20.92
N LEU A 570 -12.07 -20.57 20.81
CA LEU A 570 -12.15 -21.61 21.83
C LEU A 570 -10.86 -22.46 21.87
N LYS A 571 -10.27 -22.67 23.05
CA LYS A 571 -9.15 -23.62 23.27
C LYS A 571 -9.63 -24.92 23.91
N TYR A 572 -10.24 -24.79 25.10
CA TYR A 572 -10.86 -25.91 25.80
C TYR A 572 -12.36 -25.67 25.87
N VAL A 573 -13.11 -26.55 25.19
CA VAL A 573 -14.56 -26.50 25.15
C VAL A 573 -15.12 -27.47 26.17
N LYS A 574 -16.04 -26.97 26.98
CA LYS A 574 -16.90 -27.76 27.85
C LYS A 574 -18.34 -27.57 27.39
N PHE A 575 -19.10 -28.65 27.42
CA PHE A 575 -20.49 -28.66 27.00
C PHE A 575 -21.40 -29.07 28.15
N ASP A 576 -22.61 -28.53 28.23
CA ASP A 576 -23.56 -28.91 29.27
C ASP A 576 -24.61 -29.87 28.72
N CYS A 577 -24.81 -30.99 29.40
CA CYS A 577 -25.91 -31.90 29.06
C CYS A 577 -27.24 -31.40 29.63
N LYS A 578 -28.18 -30.98 28.77
CA LYS A 578 -29.51 -30.52 29.20
C LYS A 578 -30.36 -31.58 29.92
N LYS A 579 -30.09 -32.88 29.72
CA LYS A 579 -30.89 -33.97 30.34
C LYS A 579 -30.41 -34.36 31.73
N CYS A 580 -29.10 -34.36 31.98
CA CYS A 580 -28.53 -34.77 33.28
C CYS A 580 -27.83 -33.64 34.05
N GLY A 581 -27.71 -32.44 33.47
CA GLY A 581 -27.04 -31.29 34.07
C GLY A 581 -25.52 -31.44 34.21
N ALA A 582 -24.93 -32.54 33.75
CA ALA A 582 -23.51 -32.78 33.84
C ALA A 582 -22.74 -31.99 32.77
N VAL A 583 -21.60 -31.43 33.18
CA VAL A 583 -20.64 -30.80 32.28
C VAL A 583 -19.80 -31.90 31.61
N LEU A 584 -19.75 -31.88 30.29
CA LEU A 584 -18.96 -32.74 29.43
C LEU A 584 -17.67 -32.03 29.03
N GLY A 585 -16.58 -32.79 28.96
CA GLY A 585 -15.26 -32.26 28.59
C GLY A 585 -14.33 -32.15 29.80
N PRO A 586 -13.12 -31.59 29.63
CA PRO A 586 -12.71 -30.66 28.58
C PRO A 586 -12.35 -31.33 27.25
N PHE A 587 -12.80 -30.76 26.13
CA PHE A 587 -12.37 -31.13 24.79
C PHE A 587 -11.46 -30.04 24.23
N TYR A 588 -10.33 -30.43 23.65
CA TYR A 588 -9.43 -29.51 22.97
C TYR A 588 -9.95 -29.21 21.56
N GLN A 589 -10.07 -27.92 21.22
CA GLN A 589 -10.58 -27.45 19.94
C GLN A 589 -9.43 -27.10 19.00
N ASP A 590 -9.24 -27.92 17.97
CA ASP A 590 -8.30 -27.61 16.89
C ASP A 590 -8.83 -26.49 15.98
N ALA A 591 -7.93 -25.70 15.40
CA ALA A 591 -8.29 -24.61 14.49
C ALA A 591 -8.94 -25.11 13.19
N THR A 592 -8.70 -26.37 12.81
CA THR A 592 -9.11 -26.96 11.53
C THR A 592 -10.42 -27.73 11.61
N LYS A 593 -10.80 -28.26 12.78
CA LYS A 593 -11.95 -29.16 12.91
C LYS A 593 -12.75 -28.90 14.17
N GLU A 594 -14.02 -28.54 13.99
CA GLU A 594 -14.99 -28.41 15.08
C GLU A 594 -15.17 -29.74 15.83
N VAL A 595 -15.05 -29.70 17.16
CA VAL A 595 -15.32 -30.86 18.00
C VAL A 595 -16.83 -31.03 18.15
N LYS A 596 -17.34 -32.13 17.62
CA LYS A 596 -18.76 -32.52 17.77
C LYS A 596 -18.85 -33.68 18.74
N VAL A 597 -19.38 -33.43 19.93
CA VAL A 597 -19.64 -34.47 20.93
C VAL A 597 -20.93 -35.20 20.56
N SER A 598 -20.85 -36.52 20.39
CA SER A 598 -21.96 -37.33 19.86
C SER A 598 -22.89 -37.90 20.93
N TYR A 599 -22.40 -38.16 22.15
CA TYR A 599 -23.19 -38.66 23.26
C TYR A 599 -22.67 -38.14 24.61
N CYS A 600 -23.57 -38.05 25.59
CA CYS A 600 -23.22 -37.72 26.96
C CYS A 600 -22.73 -38.98 27.68
N ALA A 601 -21.57 -38.93 28.35
CA ALA A 601 -21.02 -40.06 29.10
C ALA A 601 -21.89 -40.49 30.29
N ASN A 602 -22.76 -39.61 30.81
CA ASN A 602 -23.52 -39.86 32.02
C ASN A 602 -24.94 -40.41 31.78
N CYS A 603 -25.56 -40.07 30.64
CA CYS A 603 -26.96 -40.45 30.36
C CYS A 603 -27.18 -40.97 28.94
N GLU A 604 -26.10 -41.19 28.17
CA GLU A 604 -26.08 -41.67 26.78
C GLU A 604 -26.96 -40.89 25.81
N SER A 605 -27.47 -39.73 26.23
CA SER A 605 -28.39 -38.95 25.42
C SER A 605 -27.64 -38.35 24.24
N LYS A 606 -28.15 -38.60 23.03
CA LYS A 606 -27.75 -37.87 21.82
C LYS A 606 -28.56 -36.58 21.75
N GLY A 607 -27.86 -35.46 21.59
CA GLY A 607 -28.50 -34.15 21.45
C GLY A 607 -27.48 -33.07 21.19
N PRO A 608 -27.93 -31.88 20.76
CA PRO A 608 -27.06 -30.71 20.72
C PRO A 608 -26.71 -30.30 22.15
N PHE A 609 -25.44 -30.38 22.51
CA PHE A 609 -24.96 -29.90 23.79
C PHE A 609 -24.60 -28.41 23.67
N PRO A 610 -25.24 -27.50 24.42
CA PRO A 610 -24.80 -26.12 24.49
C PRO A 610 -23.41 -26.01 25.11
N ILE A 611 -22.65 -25.01 24.68
CA ILE A 611 -21.32 -24.71 25.23
C ILE A 611 -21.49 -23.99 26.57
N ASN A 612 -20.69 -24.39 27.57
CA ASN A 612 -20.65 -23.75 28.88
C ASN A 612 -19.65 -22.58 28.86
N SER A 613 -20.15 -21.35 28.67
CA SER A 613 -19.31 -20.15 28.54
C SER A 613 -18.45 -19.83 29.77
N GLU A 614 -18.85 -20.28 30.98
CA GLU A 614 -18.14 -19.95 32.22
C GLU A 614 -16.88 -20.80 32.42
N GLN A 615 -16.94 -22.08 32.04
CA GLN A 615 -15.83 -23.03 32.23
C GLN A 615 -15.00 -23.28 30.97
N THR A 616 -15.43 -22.77 29.82
CA THR A 616 -14.65 -22.82 28.58
C THR A 616 -13.49 -21.83 28.61
N ILE A 617 -12.31 -22.28 28.20
CA ILE A 617 -11.14 -21.41 28.08
C ILE A 617 -11.04 -20.91 26.65
N TYR A 618 -10.97 -19.60 26.50
CA TYR A 618 -10.76 -18.90 25.23
C TYR A 618 -9.29 -18.53 25.07
N ARG A 619 -8.87 -18.34 23.83
CA ARG A 619 -7.58 -17.77 23.43
C ARG A 619 -7.82 -16.67 22.41
N ASN A 620 -6.92 -15.68 22.36
CA ASN A 620 -7.02 -14.64 21.34
C ASN A 620 -6.60 -15.17 19.97
N TYR A 621 -7.31 -14.75 18.94
CA TYR A 621 -7.08 -15.10 17.55
C TYR A 621 -7.13 -13.84 16.69
N GLN A 622 -6.13 -13.68 15.85
CA GLN A 622 -6.11 -12.61 14.86
C GLN A 622 -5.55 -13.16 13.55
N LYS A 623 -6.15 -12.74 12.44
CA LYS A 623 -5.71 -13.09 11.09
C LYS A 623 -5.20 -11.85 10.38
N MET A 624 -4.06 -11.95 9.69
CA MET A 624 -3.53 -10.90 8.83
C MET A 624 -3.08 -11.44 7.47
N THR A 625 -2.98 -10.57 6.48
CA THR A 625 -2.50 -10.90 5.14
C THR A 625 -1.12 -10.27 4.91
N LEU A 626 -0.14 -11.12 4.63
CA LEU A 626 1.23 -10.73 4.30
C LEU A 626 1.38 -10.71 2.77
N GLN A 627 1.94 -9.65 2.22
CA GLN A 627 2.27 -9.50 0.79
C GLN A 627 3.79 -9.38 0.61
N GLU A 628 4.32 -9.81 -0.53
CA GLU A 628 5.73 -9.57 -0.88
C GLU A 628 6.05 -8.08 -0.91
N SER A 629 7.21 -7.69 -0.37
CA SER A 629 7.68 -6.30 -0.47
C SER A 629 7.87 -5.94 -1.95
N PRO A 630 7.38 -4.78 -2.42
CA PRO A 630 7.38 -4.41 -3.84
C PRO A 630 8.77 -4.40 -4.47
N GLY A 631 9.82 -4.07 -3.69
CA GLY A 631 11.21 -4.09 -4.18
C GLY A 631 11.81 -5.49 -4.38
N SER A 632 11.22 -6.54 -3.79
CA SER A 632 11.70 -7.92 -3.95
C SER A 632 11.06 -8.65 -5.13
N VAL A 633 10.03 -8.06 -5.74
CA VAL A 633 9.26 -8.68 -6.82
C VAL A 633 10.04 -8.55 -8.13
N PRO A 634 10.25 -9.65 -8.89
CA PRO A 634 10.86 -9.55 -10.21
C PRO A 634 9.96 -8.74 -11.14
N ALA A 635 10.59 -7.87 -11.93
CA ALA A 635 9.91 -6.95 -12.84
C ALA A 635 8.86 -7.68 -13.71
N GLY A 636 7.68 -7.07 -13.87
CA GLY A 636 6.61 -7.57 -14.72
C GLY A 636 5.74 -8.70 -14.13
N ARG A 637 5.84 -9.02 -12.83
CA ARG A 637 4.95 -10.01 -12.19
C ARG A 637 4.19 -9.43 -11.00
N LEU A 638 2.97 -9.92 -10.79
CA LEU A 638 2.14 -9.51 -9.65
C LEU A 638 2.72 -10.04 -8.31
N PRO A 639 2.70 -9.22 -7.25
CA PRO A 639 3.08 -9.63 -5.89
C PRO A 639 2.10 -10.67 -5.34
N ARG A 640 2.61 -11.74 -4.72
CA ARG A 640 1.77 -12.75 -4.07
C ARG A 640 1.49 -12.37 -2.62
N HIS A 641 0.36 -12.84 -2.09
CA HIS A 641 0.00 -12.70 -0.69
C HIS A 641 -0.31 -14.05 -0.04
N ARG A 642 -0.12 -14.13 1.28
CA ARG A 642 -0.44 -15.29 2.12
C ARG A 642 -1.11 -14.86 3.41
N GLU A 643 -1.95 -15.73 3.94
CA GLU A 643 -2.62 -15.48 5.21
C GLU A 643 -1.76 -15.99 6.37
N VAL A 644 -1.65 -15.17 7.40
CA VAL A 644 -0.93 -15.46 8.63
C VAL A 644 -1.90 -15.40 9.80
N VAL A 645 -1.84 -16.41 10.65
CA VAL A 645 -2.61 -16.50 11.90
C VAL A 645 -1.69 -16.16 13.07
N LEU A 646 -2.13 -15.20 13.89
CA LEU A 646 -1.53 -14.80 15.15
C LEU A 646 -2.38 -15.35 16.29
N LEU A 647 -1.71 -15.89 17.30
CA LEU A 647 -2.34 -16.46 18.50
C LEU A 647 -1.70 -15.82 19.74
N TRP A 648 -2.45 -15.82 20.85
CA TRP A 648 -1.95 -15.45 22.19
C TRP A 648 -1.47 -13.99 22.27
N ASP A 649 -0.21 -13.77 22.66
CA ASP A 649 0.49 -12.49 22.80
C ASP A 649 0.85 -11.82 21.47
N LEU A 650 0.88 -12.57 20.36
CA LEU A 650 1.29 -12.03 19.06
C LEU A 650 0.23 -11.13 18.41
N ILE A 651 -0.96 -11.03 19.01
CA ILE A 651 -2.03 -10.15 18.54
C ILE A 651 -1.62 -8.68 18.62
N ASP A 652 -2.13 -7.88 17.68
CA ASP A 652 -1.84 -6.45 17.53
C ASP A 652 -0.34 -6.10 17.48
N SER A 653 0.51 -7.09 17.21
CA SER A 653 1.93 -6.89 16.96
C SER A 653 2.09 -6.02 15.71
N ALA A 654 1.59 -6.44 14.55
CA ALA A 654 1.78 -5.73 13.28
C ALA A 654 0.59 -4.85 12.87
N LYS A 655 0.88 -3.74 12.20
CA LYS A 655 -0.11 -2.86 11.55
C LYS A 655 -0.04 -2.98 10.03
N PRO A 656 -1.16 -2.75 9.32
CA PRO A 656 -1.13 -2.62 7.86
C PRO A 656 -0.12 -1.56 7.42
N GLY A 657 0.64 -1.85 6.38
CA GLY A 657 1.74 -1.04 5.85
C GLY A 657 3.11 -1.37 6.42
N GLU A 658 3.20 -2.01 7.59
CA GLU A 658 4.49 -2.32 8.22
C GLU A 658 5.18 -3.50 7.52
N GLU A 659 6.50 -3.40 7.34
CA GLU A 659 7.35 -4.51 6.93
C GLU A 659 7.69 -5.41 8.12
N VAL A 660 7.32 -6.68 7.99
CA VAL A 660 7.51 -7.70 9.04
C VAL A 660 8.22 -8.94 8.51
N GLU A 661 9.02 -9.53 9.38
CA GLU A 661 9.61 -10.85 9.25
C GLU A 661 8.89 -11.80 10.18
N ILE A 662 8.29 -12.85 9.62
CA ILE A 662 7.47 -13.79 10.36
C ILE A 662 8.18 -15.13 10.32
N THR A 663 8.45 -15.66 11.51
CA THR A 663 8.86 -17.04 11.70
C THR A 663 7.62 -17.83 12.11
N GLY A 664 7.27 -18.85 11.34
CA GLY A 664 6.02 -19.59 11.55
C GLY A 664 6.01 -20.97 10.92
N ILE A 665 4.96 -21.72 11.20
CA ILE A 665 4.74 -23.06 10.66
C ILE A 665 3.82 -22.94 9.46
N TYR A 666 4.24 -23.47 8.32
CA TYR A 666 3.42 -23.46 7.11
C TYR A 666 2.43 -24.63 7.11
N ARG A 667 1.14 -24.34 7.31
CA ARG A 667 0.06 -25.34 7.38
C ARG A 667 -0.84 -25.30 6.16
N ASN A 668 -1.46 -26.44 5.86
CA ASN A 668 -2.57 -26.54 4.92
C ASN A 668 -3.90 -26.64 5.69
N ASN A 669 -4.94 -26.03 5.13
CA ASN A 669 -6.31 -26.21 5.58
C ASN A 669 -7.16 -26.71 4.42
N PHE A 670 -8.14 -27.55 4.72
CA PHE A 670 -9.07 -28.05 3.72
C PHE A 670 -10.23 -27.07 3.57
N ASP A 671 -10.38 -26.50 2.37
CA ASP A 671 -11.48 -25.61 2.03
C ASP A 671 -12.39 -26.28 1.00
N ALA A 672 -13.63 -26.58 1.43
CA ALA A 672 -14.63 -27.18 0.57
C ALA A 672 -15.04 -26.26 -0.59
N SER A 673 -14.95 -24.94 -0.42
CA SER A 673 -15.38 -23.97 -1.43
C SER A 673 -14.42 -23.90 -2.63
N LEU A 674 -13.12 -24.03 -2.39
CA LEU A 674 -12.09 -24.06 -3.44
C LEU A 674 -12.17 -25.34 -4.28
N ASN A 675 -12.52 -26.46 -3.64
CA ASN A 675 -12.70 -27.73 -4.32
C ASN A 675 -13.84 -27.67 -5.36
N SER A 676 -14.96 -27.02 -5.00
CA SER A 676 -16.09 -26.82 -5.91
C SER A 676 -15.78 -25.91 -7.10
N LYS A 677 -14.92 -24.89 -6.92
CA LYS A 677 -14.56 -23.95 -7.99
C LYS A 677 -13.53 -24.53 -8.97
N ASN A 678 -12.55 -25.26 -8.45
CA ASN A 678 -11.41 -25.70 -9.24
C ASN A 678 -11.59 -27.10 -9.84
N GLY A 679 -12.58 -27.89 -9.41
CA GLY A 679 -12.81 -29.25 -9.90
C GLY A 679 -11.77 -30.28 -9.45
N PHE A 680 -10.77 -29.85 -8.69
CA PHE A 680 -9.72 -30.67 -8.09
C PHE A 680 -9.57 -30.32 -6.60
N PRO A 681 -9.15 -31.27 -5.74
CA PRO A 681 -8.97 -31.01 -4.31
C PRO A 681 -7.80 -30.05 -4.07
N VAL A 682 -8.12 -28.77 -3.96
CA VAL A 682 -7.17 -27.70 -3.63
C VAL A 682 -7.28 -27.37 -2.14
N PHE A 683 -6.14 -27.40 -1.46
CA PHE A 683 -6.00 -26.98 -0.06
C PHE A 683 -5.60 -25.51 0.00
N SER A 684 -6.21 -24.75 0.92
CA SER A 684 -5.72 -23.42 1.28
C SER A 684 -4.50 -23.55 2.18
N THR A 685 -3.61 -22.55 2.15
CA THR A 685 -2.37 -22.61 2.93
C THR A 685 -2.26 -21.38 3.81
N ILE A 686 -1.97 -21.58 5.08
CA ILE A 686 -1.87 -20.56 6.11
C ILE A 686 -0.53 -20.67 6.82
N ILE A 687 0.02 -19.55 7.28
CA ILE A 687 1.20 -19.55 8.15
C ILE A 687 0.73 -19.31 9.58
N GLU A 688 0.99 -20.24 10.48
CA GLU A 688 0.81 -20.00 11.91
C GLU A 688 2.07 -19.32 12.44
N ALA A 689 1.97 -18.06 12.83
CA ALA A 689 3.11 -17.30 13.31
C ALA A 689 3.56 -17.81 14.69
N ASN A 690 4.84 -18.14 14.81
CA ASN A 690 5.48 -18.36 16.10
C ASN A 690 6.17 -17.09 16.60
N HIS A 691 6.75 -16.28 15.72
CA HIS A 691 7.40 -15.03 16.10
C HIS A 691 7.23 -14.01 14.98
N VAL A 692 6.90 -12.78 15.35
CA VAL A 692 6.78 -11.65 14.43
C VAL A 692 7.84 -10.63 14.83
N ASN A 693 8.79 -10.40 13.93
CA ASN A 693 9.80 -9.37 14.08
C ASN A 693 9.48 -8.24 13.09
N LYS A 694 9.52 -6.99 13.53
CA LYS A 694 9.24 -5.83 12.69
C LYS A 694 10.53 -5.20 12.24
N LYS A 695 10.68 -4.95 10.94
CA LYS A 695 11.90 -4.30 10.44
C LYS A 695 12.03 -2.84 10.89
N GLU A 696 10.90 -2.15 11.06
CA GLU A 696 10.88 -0.75 11.51
C GLU A 696 11.15 -0.62 13.02
N ASP A 697 10.70 -1.59 13.83
CA ASP A 697 10.91 -1.62 15.28
C ASP A 697 12.29 -2.17 15.68
N LEU A 698 13.06 -2.74 14.73
CA LEU A 698 14.49 -3.07 14.93
C LEU A 698 15.30 -1.84 15.39
N PHE A 699 14.82 -0.62 15.10
CA PHE A 699 15.52 0.62 15.46
C PHE A 699 15.12 1.16 16.85
N ALA A 700 13.91 0.86 17.34
CA ALA A 700 13.51 1.14 18.73
C ALA A 700 14.03 0.06 19.70
N ALA A 701 14.23 -1.16 19.18
CA ALA A 701 14.62 -2.35 19.93
C ALA A 701 16.09 -2.78 19.74
N PHE A 702 16.94 -1.97 19.10
CA PHE A 702 18.33 -1.94 19.58
C PHE A 702 18.25 -1.40 21.00
N ARG A 703 18.02 -2.31 21.96
CA ARG A 703 18.09 -2.06 23.39
C ARG A 703 19.30 -1.16 23.57
N LEU A 704 19.06 0.11 23.87
CA LEU A 704 20.13 1.09 24.02
C LEU A 704 21.07 0.45 25.05
N THR A 705 22.20 -0.06 24.60
CA THR A 705 23.11 -0.72 25.51
C THR A 705 23.60 0.38 26.44
N GLU A 706 23.93 0.03 27.68
CA GLU A 706 24.53 1.03 28.58
C GLU A 706 25.84 1.61 27.98
N GLU A 707 26.47 0.88 27.05
CA GLU A 707 27.62 1.32 26.27
C GLU A 707 27.24 2.36 25.22
N ASP A 708 26.20 2.12 24.41
CA ASP A 708 25.69 3.08 23.43
C ASP A 708 25.27 4.39 24.12
N GLU A 709 24.59 4.31 25.28
CA GLU A 709 24.19 5.51 26.03
C GLU A 709 25.39 6.34 26.49
N LYS A 710 26.47 5.67 26.93
CA LYS A 710 27.72 6.34 27.32
C LYS A 710 28.36 7.02 26.13
N GLU A 711 28.47 6.34 24.99
CA GLU A 711 29.04 6.91 23.77
C GLU A 711 28.28 8.17 23.34
N MET A 712 26.96 8.11 23.32
CA MET A 712 26.12 9.26 22.94
C MET A 712 26.24 10.43 23.92
N ARG A 713 26.38 10.16 25.23
CA ARG A 713 26.68 11.21 26.21
C ARG A 713 28.07 11.80 26.04
N THR A 714 29.06 11.01 25.63
CA THR A 714 30.40 11.55 25.33
C THR A 714 30.36 12.46 24.10
N LEU A 715 29.67 12.06 23.04
CA LEU A 715 29.46 12.87 21.84
C LEU A 715 28.72 14.18 22.14
N ALA A 716 27.69 14.14 22.99
CA ALA A 716 26.92 15.32 23.35
C ALA A 716 27.70 16.35 24.18
N ARG A 717 28.80 15.96 24.83
CA ARG A 717 29.67 16.90 25.57
C ARG A 717 30.51 17.78 24.64
N ASP A 718 30.68 17.39 23.37
CA ASP A 718 31.41 18.20 22.41
C ASP A 718 30.64 19.49 22.10
N GLU A 719 31.29 20.65 22.27
CA GLU A 719 30.66 21.95 21.98
C GLU A 719 30.31 22.14 20.50
N ARG A 720 30.95 21.36 19.60
CA ARG A 720 30.74 21.38 18.15
C ARG A 720 29.70 20.36 17.66
N ILE A 721 28.98 19.67 18.56
CA ILE A 721 28.03 18.62 18.19
C ILE A 721 26.96 19.09 17.19
N ARG A 722 26.48 20.33 17.32
CA ARG A 722 25.49 20.92 16.40
C ARG A 722 25.98 20.91 14.95
N LYS A 723 27.21 21.40 14.72
CA LYS A 723 27.82 21.42 13.39
C LYS A 723 28.07 20.00 12.86
N ARG A 724 28.53 19.08 13.71
CA ARG A 724 28.74 17.68 13.33
C ARG A 724 27.44 17.01 12.88
N ILE A 725 26.35 17.20 13.62
CA ILE A 725 25.03 16.67 13.24
C ILE A 725 24.59 17.25 11.89
N ILE A 726 24.71 18.56 11.68
CA ILE A 726 24.32 19.22 10.42
C ILE A 726 25.12 18.67 9.24
N LYS A 727 26.44 18.49 9.40
CA LYS A 727 27.30 17.88 8.36
C LYS A 727 27.00 16.41 8.12
N SER A 728 26.51 15.69 9.14
CA SER A 728 26.16 14.26 9.05
C SER A 728 24.81 14.00 8.35
N ILE A 729 23.96 15.03 8.25
CA ILE A 729 22.67 14.96 7.55
C ILE A 729 22.90 15.07 6.05
N ALA A 730 22.39 14.08 5.31
CA ALA A 730 22.52 13.95 3.86
C ALA A 730 23.99 14.15 3.39
N PRO A 731 24.90 13.22 3.73
CA PRO A 731 26.31 13.34 3.36
C PRO A 731 26.52 13.30 1.84
N SER A 732 25.60 12.71 1.08
CA SER A 732 25.66 12.60 -0.39
C SER A 732 25.37 13.89 -1.14
N ILE A 733 24.99 14.97 -0.46
CA ILE A 733 24.69 16.26 -1.08
C ILE A 733 25.67 17.29 -0.54
N TYR A 734 26.44 17.90 -1.43
CA TYR A 734 27.38 18.95 -1.09
C TYR A 734 26.65 20.28 -0.80
N GLY A 735 27.13 21.02 0.18
CA GLY A 735 26.58 22.33 0.55
C GLY A 735 25.22 22.28 1.26
N HIS A 736 24.41 23.32 1.01
CA HIS A 736 23.06 23.54 1.56
C HIS A 736 22.96 23.39 3.09
N GLU A 737 23.91 23.96 3.85
CA GLU A 737 23.91 23.90 5.31
C GLU A 737 22.63 24.48 5.93
N ASP A 738 22.05 25.52 5.34
CA ASP A 738 20.78 26.12 5.78
C ASP A 738 19.63 25.09 5.78
N ILE A 739 19.54 24.29 4.71
CA ILE A 739 18.48 23.29 4.52
C ILE A 739 18.74 22.09 5.44
N LYS A 740 19.99 21.65 5.54
CA LYS A 740 20.41 20.56 6.44
C LYS A 740 20.10 20.93 7.89
N THR A 741 20.31 22.19 8.28
CA THR A 741 19.97 22.70 9.60
C THR A 741 18.47 22.69 9.84
N ALA A 742 17.66 23.15 8.88
CA ALA A 742 16.20 23.10 8.99
C ALA A 742 15.65 21.67 9.14
N ILE A 743 16.16 20.72 8.33
CA ILE A 743 15.80 19.31 8.40
C ILE A 743 16.26 18.70 9.74
N ALA A 744 17.46 19.03 10.22
CA ALA A 744 17.94 18.61 11.53
C ALA A 744 16.97 19.02 12.63
N LEU A 745 16.61 20.30 12.70
CA LEU A 745 15.69 20.83 13.70
C LEU A 745 14.32 20.13 13.63
N SER A 746 13.81 19.84 12.42
CA SER A 746 12.56 19.10 12.23
C SER A 746 12.63 17.66 12.72
N LEU A 747 13.74 16.96 12.48
CA LEU A 747 13.95 15.57 12.92
C LEU A 747 13.96 15.41 14.45
N PHE A 748 14.61 16.34 15.17
CA PHE A 748 14.61 16.33 16.65
C PHE A 748 13.28 16.84 17.23
N GLY A 749 12.64 17.80 16.57
CA GLY A 749 11.35 18.38 16.93
C GLY A 749 11.35 19.16 18.26
N GLY A 750 10.34 20.01 18.45
CA GLY A 750 10.13 20.77 19.70
C GLY A 750 9.40 19.96 20.77
N VAL A 751 8.91 20.65 21.82
CA VAL A 751 8.12 20.03 22.89
C VAL A 751 6.65 20.42 22.75
N SER A 752 5.75 19.43 22.71
CA SER A 752 4.31 19.69 22.76
C SER A 752 3.89 20.17 24.15
N LYS A 753 3.10 21.24 24.22
CA LYS A 753 2.65 21.82 25.50
C LYS A 753 1.14 21.84 25.57
N ASP A 754 0.59 21.33 26.67
CA ASP A 754 -0.84 21.38 26.96
C ASP A 754 -1.10 22.48 28.00
N ILE A 755 -1.80 23.54 27.59
CA ILE A 755 -2.18 24.63 28.49
C ILE A 755 -3.54 24.26 29.11
N ASN A 756 -3.55 23.99 30.41
CA ASN A 756 -4.76 23.76 31.22
C ASN A 756 -5.79 22.82 30.56
N HIS A 757 -5.32 21.79 29.84
CA HIS A 757 -6.14 20.82 29.09
C HIS A 757 -7.11 21.40 28.03
N LYS A 758 -7.03 22.70 27.69
CA LYS A 758 -7.93 23.36 26.72
C LYS A 758 -7.26 23.64 25.38
N HIS A 759 -6.03 24.12 25.40
CA HIS A 759 -5.29 24.45 24.19
C HIS A 759 -3.97 23.69 24.16
N ARG A 760 -3.78 22.93 23.09
CA ARG A 760 -2.56 22.18 22.84
C ARG A 760 -1.71 22.93 21.83
N ILE A 761 -0.51 23.32 22.23
CA ILE A 761 0.47 23.91 21.34
C ILE A 761 1.29 22.78 20.73
N ARG A 762 1.33 22.75 19.39
CA ARG A 762 2.12 21.79 18.63
C ARG A 762 3.62 21.93 18.93
N GLY A 763 4.32 20.80 19.00
CA GLY A 763 5.78 20.74 19.11
C GLY A 763 6.47 20.44 17.78
N ASP A 764 5.72 20.13 16.72
CA ASP A 764 6.26 19.72 15.43
C ASP A 764 6.69 20.93 14.60
N ILE A 765 7.78 20.77 13.84
CA ILE A 765 8.36 21.81 12.97
C ILE A 765 8.14 21.41 11.52
N ASN A 766 7.37 22.23 10.80
CA ASN A 766 7.04 21.99 9.39
C ASN A 766 8.02 22.73 8.47
N VAL A 767 8.56 22.03 7.48
CA VAL A 767 9.56 22.55 6.53
C VAL A 767 9.03 22.44 5.11
N LEU A 768 9.12 23.54 4.34
CA LEU A 768 8.82 23.56 2.91
C LEU A 768 10.10 23.85 2.12
N LEU A 769 10.46 22.93 1.23
CA LEU A 769 11.57 23.05 0.29
C LEU A 769 11.02 23.47 -1.07
N LEU A 770 11.28 24.71 -1.48
CA LEU A 770 10.99 25.21 -2.82
C LEU A 770 12.28 25.34 -3.60
N GLY A 771 12.30 24.95 -4.87
CA GLY A 771 13.47 25.22 -5.71
C GLY A 771 13.32 24.74 -7.14
N ASP A 772 14.32 25.00 -7.95
CA ASP A 772 14.33 24.57 -9.34
C ASP A 772 14.41 23.03 -9.44
N PRO A 773 13.87 22.40 -10.49
CA PRO A 773 14.03 20.97 -10.72
C PRO A 773 15.53 20.66 -10.88
N GLY A 774 15.96 19.50 -10.36
CA GLY A 774 17.38 19.10 -10.38
C GLY A 774 18.20 19.50 -9.16
N THR A 775 17.64 20.26 -8.21
CA THR A 775 18.34 20.71 -6.97
C THR A 775 18.38 19.67 -5.85
N ALA A 776 18.34 18.36 -6.17
CA ALA A 776 18.39 17.24 -5.23
C ALA A 776 17.30 17.21 -4.12
N LYS A 777 16.23 18.01 -4.21
CA LYS A 777 15.13 18.07 -3.22
C LYS A 777 14.54 16.70 -2.84
N SER A 778 14.19 15.88 -3.82
CA SER A 778 13.63 14.54 -3.55
C SER A 778 14.66 13.60 -2.87
N GLN A 779 15.96 13.84 -3.04
CA GLN A 779 16.99 13.06 -2.33
C GLN A 779 17.06 13.42 -0.84
N PHE A 780 16.81 14.69 -0.47
CA PHE A 780 16.67 15.06 0.94
C PHE A 780 15.50 14.32 1.59
N LEU A 781 14.34 14.25 0.92
CA LEU A 781 13.19 13.50 1.44
C LEU A 781 13.50 12.01 1.62
N LYS A 782 14.12 11.36 0.62
CA LYS A 782 14.53 9.94 0.71
C LYS A 782 15.56 9.68 1.80
N TYR A 783 16.47 10.63 2.06
CA TYR A 783 17.41 10.51 3.17
C TYR A 783 16.69 10.59 4.52
N VAL A 784 15.75 11.53 4.66
CA VAL A 784 14.93 11.67 5.87
C VAL A 784 14.08 10.41 6.11
N GLU A 785 13.50 9.84 5.06
CA GLU A 785 12.72 8.58 5.12
C GLU A 785 13.53 7.44 5.77
N LYS A 786 14.81 7.31 5.40
CA LYS A 786 15.68 6.28 5.96
C LYS A 786 16.16 6.60 7.38
N THR A 787 16.25 7.88 7.74
CA THR A 787 16.85 8.31 9.00
C THR A 787 15.83 8.43 10.12
N ALA A 788 14.61 8.88 9.81
CA ALA A 788 13.53 9.04 10.78
C ALA A 788 13.07 7.69 11.36
N HIS A 789 12.60 7.71 12.61
CA HIS A 789 12.12 6.51 13.33
C HIS A 789 10.73 6.06 12.88
N ARG A 790 9.95 6.97 12.30
CA ARG A 790 8.61 6.71 11.74
C ARG A 790 8.35 7.75 10.67
N SER A 791 8.42 7.34 9.40
CA SER A 791 8.13 8.22 8.28
C SER A 791 7.27 7.55 7.24
N VAL A 792 6.37 8.32 6.66
CA VAL A 792 5.56 7.89 5.51
C VAL A 792 5.89 8.82 4.35
N PHE A 793 6.24 8.24 3.21
CA PHE A 793 6.46 8.96 1.97
C PHE A 793 5.19 8.98 1.13
N ALA A 794 4.76 10.18 0.76
CA ALA A 794 3.62 10.41 -0.12
C ALA A 794 4.02 11.35 -1.26
N THR A 795 3.44 11.14 -2.44
CA THR A 795 3.54 12.06 -3.58
C THR A 795 2.23 12.82 -3.74
N GLY A 796 2.28 14.12 -3.97
CA GLY A 796 1.11 14.99 -4.12
C GLY A 796 0.22 14.63 -5.30
N GLN A 797 0.75 13.97 -6.34
CA GLN A 797 -0.03 13.54 -7.51
C GLN A 797 -0.60 12.12 -7.35
N GLY A 798 0.11 11.22 -6.64
CA GLY A 798 -0.30 9.82 -6.46
C GLY A 798 -1.11 9.56 -5.18
N ALA A 799 -1.16 10.52 -4.26
CA ALA A 799 -1.94 10.42 -3.04
C ALA A 799 -3.25 11.22 -3.20
N SER A 800 -4.33 10.53 -3.59
CA SER A 800 -5.67 11.12 -3.50
C SER A 800 -6.04 11.44 -2.04
N ALA A 801 -7.11 12.22 -1.80
CA ALA A 801 -7.62 12.52 -0.46
C ALA A 801 -7.76 11.28 0.42
N VAL A 802 -8.16 10.18 -0.21
CA VAL A 802 -8.33 8.83 0.35
C VAL A 802 -7.00 8.23 0.84
N GLY A 803 -5.88 8.58 0.20
CA GLY A 803 -4.53 8.14 0.56
C GLY A 803 -3.81 9.04 1.57
N LEU A 804 -4.07 10.35 1.59
CA LEU A 804 -3.50 11.28 2.58
C LEU A 804 -4.26 11.26 3.91
N THR A 805 -5.59 11.26 3.84
CA THR A 805 -6.50 11.14 5.00
C THR A 805 -7.00 9.71 5.16
N ALA A 806 -7.81 9.44 6.18
CA ALA A 806 -8.41 8.12 6.30
C ALA A 806 -9.59 7.92 5.34
N SER A 807 -9.75 6.70 4.87
CA SER A 807 -10.86 6.30 4.01
C SER A 807 -11.64 5.16 4.61
N VAL A 808 -12.93 5.05 4.26
CA VAL A 808 -13.77 3.95 4.70
C VAL A 808 -13.86 2.95 3.54
N ARG A 809 -13.37 1.72 3.75
CA ARG A 809 -13.44 0.62 2.79
C ARG A 809 -14.23 -0.55 3.37
N LYS A 810 -15.02 -1.20 2.53
CA LYS A 810 -15.71 -2.44 2.89
C LYS A 810 -14.72 -3.60 2.80
N ASP A 811 -14.46 -4.28 3.91
CA ASP A 811 -13.58 -5.44 3.92
C ASP A 811 -14.21 -6.58 3.11
N PRO A 812 -13.52 -7.14 2.10
CA PRO A 812 -14.07 -8.23 1.28
C PRO A 812 -14.33 -9.53 2.06
N VAL A 813 -13.62 -9.76 3.19
CA VAL A 813 -13.75 -11.00 3.98
C VAL A 813 -14.89 -10.90 4.97
N THR A 814 -14.89 -9.87 5.82
CA THR A 814 -15.93 -9.67 6.85
C THR A 814 -17.19 -9.00 6.29
N ARG A 815 -17.09 -8.33 5.12
CA ARG A 815 -18.13 -7.46 4.53
C ARG A 815 -18.51 -6.27 5.42
N GLU A 816 -17.71 -5.95 6.43
CA GLU A 816 -17.90 -4.81 7.32
C GLU A 816 -17.24 -3.55 6.76
N TRP A 817 -17.78 -2.38 7.11
CA TRP A 817 -17.18 -1.09 6.77
C TRP A 817 -16.03 -0.81 7.75
N THR A 818 -14.80 -0.83 7.25
CA THR A 818 -13.58 -0.60 8.00
C THR A 818 -12.95 0.74 7.63
N LEU A 819 -12.31 1.41 8.58
CA LEU A 819 -11.61 2.66 8.35
C LEU A 819 -10.12 2.39 8.18
N GLU A 820 -9.56 2.75 7.03
CA GLU A 820 -8.13 2.68 6.71
C GLU A 820 -7.50 4.06 6.92
N GLY A 821 -6.47 4.13 7.75
CA GLY A 821 -5.70 5.36 7.98
C GLY A 821 -4.88 5.74 6.74
N GLY A 822 -4.98 7.01 6.31
CA GLY A 822 -4.09 7.56 5.29
C GLY A 822 -2.70 7.89 5.84
N ALA A 823 -1.84 8.41 4.96
CA ALA A 823 -0.44 8.72 5.25
C ALA A 823 -0.25 9.59 6.50
N LEU A 824 -1.09 10.60 6.71
CA LEU A 824 -0.97 11.51 7.87
C LEU A 824 -1.29 10.82 9.21
N VAL A 825 -2.24 9.88 9.20
CA VAL A 825 -2.62 9.10 10.40
C VAL A 825 -1.58 8.02 10.68
N LEU A 826 -1.05 7.40 9.62
CA LEU A 826 0.04 6.42 9.72
C LEU A 826 1.35 7.06 10.21
N ALA A 827 1.57 8.36 9.96
CA ALA A 827 2.73 9.12 10.41
C ALA A 827 2.59 9.75 11.81
N ASP A 828 1.60 9.40 12.64
CA ASP A 828 1.42 9.99 13.97
C ASP A 828 2.69 9.87 14.86
N LYS A 829 3.08 10.98 15.50
CA LYS A 829 4.36 11.20 16.22
C LYS A 829 5.63 10.98 15.39
N GLY A 830 5.50 10.89 14.07
CA GLY A 830 6.57 10.73 13.11
C GLY A 830 6.69 11.93 12.17
N THR A 831 7.23 11.67 10.98
CA THR A 831 7.42 12.66 9.92
C THR A 831 6.68 12.24 8.67
N CYS A 832 5.82 13.11 8.13
CA CYS A 832 5.17 12.92 6.84
C CYS A 832 5.97 13.65 5.76
N LEU A 833 6.40 12.91 4.74
CA LEU A 833 7.20 13.41 3.63
C LEU A 833 6.28 13.55 2.42
N ILE A 834 6.17 14.76 1.87
CA ILE A 834 5.31 15.03 0.71
C ILE A 834 6.16 15.60 -0.43
N ASP A 835 6.30 14.85 -1.52
CA ASP A 835 6.90 15.36 -2.76
C ASP A 835 5.82 15.92 -3.70
N GLU A 836 6.21 16.83 -4.59
CA GLU A 836 5.31 17.50 -5.55
C GLU A 836 4.07 18.14 -4.88
N PHE A 837 4.29 18.87 -3.80
CA PHE A 837 3.24 19.50 -3.00
C PHE A 837 2.40 20.52 -3.81
N ASP A 838 2.94 21.08 -4.88
CA ASP A 838 2.25 22.00 -5.79
C ASP A 838 1.13 21.31 -6.60
N LYS A 839 1.26 20.01 -6.91
CA LYS A 839 0.32 19.25 -7.75
C LYS A 839 -0.88 18.66 -7.01
N MET A 840 -1.06 19.03 -5.74
CA MET A 840 -2.15 18.50 -4.92
C MET A 840 -3.52 19.02 -5.33
N ASN A 841 -4.53 18.16 -5.26
CA ASN A 841 -5.92 18.54 -5.50
C ASN A 841 -6.48 19.43 -4.37
N ASP A 842 -7.50 20.23 -4.66
CA ASP A 842 -8.07 21.17 -3.69
C ASP A 842 -8.71 20.48 -2.47
N ALA A 843 -9.28 19.28 -2.61
CA ALA A 843 -9.79 18.49 -1.49
C ALA A 843 -8.69 18.00 -0.53
N ASP A 844 -7.49 17.78 -1.06
CA ASP A 844 -6.33 17.37 -0.26
C ASP A 844 -5.76 18.57 0.50
N ARG A 845 -5.79 19.74 -0.14
CA ARG A 845 -5.39 21.01 0.48
C ARG A 845 -6.25 21.32 1.71
N THR A 846 -7.58 21.20 1.62
CA THR A 846 -8.47 21.43 2.78
C THR A 846 -8.23 20.45 3.92
N SER A 847 -7.97 19.19 3.58
CA SER A 847 -7.68 18.14 4.56
C SER A 847 -6.35 18.36 5.29
N ILE A 848 -5.30 18.76 4.55
CA ILE A 848 -4.00 19.11 5.15
C ILE A 848 -4.13 20.36 6.03
N HIS A 849 -4.95 21.34 5.63
CA HIS A 849 -5.19 22.52 6.45
C HIS A 849 -5.74 22.17 7.84
N GLU A 850 -6.69 21.24 7.92
CA GLU A 850 -7.24 20.74 9.18
C GLU A 850 -6.15 20.06 10.02
N ALA A 851 -5.40 19.14 9.40
CA ALA A 851 -4.33 18.41 10.05
C ALA A 851 -3.20 19.32 10.57
N MET A 852 -2.79 20.35 9.83
CA MET A 852 -1.73 21.28 10.23
C MET A 852 -2.14 22.25 11.33
N GLU A 853 -3.42 22.59 11.42
CA GLU A 853 -3.95 23.50 12.44
C GLU A 853 -4.28 22.75 13.74
N GLN A 854 -5.03 21.65 13.64
CA GLN A 854 -5.59 20.98 14.80
C GLN A 854 -4.82 19.70 15.20
N GLN A 855 -3.95 19.18 14.32
CA GLN A 855 -3.30 17.87 14.47
C GLN A 855 -4.30 16.71 14.64
N SER A 856 -5.50 16.89 14.10
CA SER A 856 -6.58 15.91 14.06
C SER A 856 -7.30 16.02 12.72
N ILE A 857 -7.87 14.90 12.27
CA ILE A 857 -8.70 14.81 11.07
C ILE A 857 -10.04 14.24 11.50
N SER A 858 -11.12 14.96 11.19
CA SER A 858 -12.49 14.52 11.44
C SER A 858 -13.07 13.82 10.22
N ILE A 859 -13.67 12.64 10.42
CA ILE A 859 -14.28 11.85 9.35
C ILE A 859 -15.69 11.48 9.75
N SER A 860 -16.64 11.88 8.91
CA SER A 860 -18.06 11.53 8.99
C SER A 860 -18.49 10.91 7.67
N LYS A 861 -18.26 9.60 7.52
CA LYS A 861 -18.58 8.85 6.28
C LYS A 861 -19.14 7.47 6.62
N ALA A 862 -20.11 7.00 5.82
CA ALA A 862 -20.70 5.66 5.92
C ALA A 862 -21.19 5.26 7.34
N GLY A 863 -21.73 6.23 8.11
CA GLY A 863 -22.24 6.01 9.46
C GLY A 863 -21.16 5.96 10.56
N ILE A 864 -19.88 6.17 10.21
CA ILE A 864 -18.77 6.26 11.14
C ILE A 864 -18.43 7.75 11.33
N ILE A 865 -18.70 8.27 12.52
CA ILE A 865 -18.28 9.61 12.96
C ILE A 865 -17.11 9.43 13.92
N THR A 866 -15.89 9.64 13.43
CA THR A 866 -14.67 9.47 14.23
C THR A 866 -13.69 10.61 13.97
N THR A 867 -12.90 10.94 14.99
CA THR A 867 -11.78 11.88 14.87
C THR A 867 -10.48 11.11 15.06
N LEU A 868 -9.56 11.25 14.11
CA LEU A 868 -8.27 10.58 14.14
C LEU A 868 -7.18 11.60 14.45
N GLN A 869 -6.19 11.20 15.24
CA GLN A 869 -5.04 12.04 15.54
C GLN A 869 -4.01 11.95 14.41
N ALA A 870 -3.47 13.10 13.99
CA ALA A 870 -2.48 13.22 12.92
C ALA A 870 -1.33 14.13 13.37
N ARG A 871 -0.64 13.77 14.46
CA ARG A 871 0.43 14.59 15.05
C ARG A 871 1.75 14.30 14.34
N CYS A 872 1.94 14.84 13.15
CA CYS A 872 3.14 14.60 12.37
C CYS A 872 3.83 15.92 12.02
N ALA A 873 5.16 15.89 11.91
CA ALA A 873 5.92 16.95 11.27
C ALA A 873 5.83 16.77 9.76
N ILE A 874 5.50 17.83 9.02
CA ILE A 874 5.41 17.78 7.56
C ILE A 874 6.69 18.36 6.96
N ILE A 875 7.35 17.57 6.12
CA ILE A 875 8.44 18.04 5.26
C ILE A 875 7.98 17.89 3.82
N ALA A 876 7.76 19.02 3.17
CA ALA A 876 7.22 19.08 1.81
C ALA A 876 8.26 19.61 0.83
N ALA A 877 8.28 19.08 -0.38
CA ALA A 877 9.01 19.63 -1.51
C ALA A 877 8.02 20.13 -2.58
N ALA A 878 8.28 21.32 -3.10
CA ALA A 878 7.48 21.96 -4.14
C ALA A 878 8.36 22.48 -5.27
N ASN A 879 7.77 22.56 -6.47
CA ASN A 879 8.40 23.16 -7.64
C ASN A 879 7.78 24.53 -7.97
N PRO A 880 8.54 25.49 -8.54
CA PRO A 880 8.01 26.75 -9.00
C PRO A 880 7.21 26.55 -10.30
N ILE A 881 6.14 27.32 -10.48
CA ILE A 881 5.17 27.17 -11.60
C ILE A 881 5.84 27.18 -12.99
N ARG A 882 6.89 27.99 -13.17
CA ARG A 882 7.59 28.15 -14.47
C ARG A 882 8.84 27.30 -14.60
N GLY A 883 9.02 26.29 -13.76
CA GLY A 883 10.23 25.48 -13.68
C GLY A 883 11.45 26.20 -13.11
N LYS A 884 11.51 27.54 -13.13
CA LYS A 884 12.58 28.32 -12.50
C LYS A 884 12.02 29.35 -11.53
N TYR A 885 12.65 29.46 -10.36
CA TYR A 885 12.30 30.42 -9.33
C TYR A 885 12.73 31.83 -9.76
N ASN A 886 11.77 32.75 -9.86
CA ASN A 886 12.04 34.13 -10.20
C ASN A 886 12.08 35.02 -8.94
N PRO A 887 13.24 35.58 -8.55
CA PRO A 887 13.37 36.38 -7.34
C PRO A 887 12.84 37.82 -7.47
N THR A 888 12.37 38.22 -8.65
CA THR A 888 11.79 39.56 -8.86
C THR A 888 10.33 39.63 -8.44
N ILE A 889 9.61 38.51 -8.53
CA ILE A 889 8.22 38.37 -8.10
C ILE A 889 8.16 37.87 -6.64
N PRO A 890 7.07 38.19 -5.90
CA PRO A 890 6.92 37.72 -4.53
C PRO A 890 6.79 36.20 -4.48
N PHE A 891 7.20 35.60 -3.36
CA PHE A 891 7.15 34.16 -3.13
C PHE A 891 5.78 33.53 -3.44
N GLN A 892 4.68 34.18 -3.05
CA GLN A 892 3.31 33.69 -3.28
C GLN A 892 2.94 33.59 -4.77
N GLN A 893 3.56 34.37 -5.65
CA GLN A 893 3.28 34.26 -7.10
C GLN A 893 4.18 33.23 -7.78
N ASN A 894 5.29 32.83 -7.14
CA ASN A 894 6.15 31.76 -7.64
C ASN A 894 5.56 30.37 -7.40
N VAL A 895 4.63 30.25 -6.44
CA VAL A 895 4.08 28.97 -5.97
C VAL A 895 2.56 29.05 -5.92
N GLU A 896 1.87 28.04 -6.45
CA GLU A 896 0.40 27.96 -6.44
C GLU A 896 -0.14 27.45 -5.09
N LEU A 897 0.17 28.18 -4.00
CA LEU A 897 -0.31 27.86 -2.66
C LEU A 897 -1.05 29.02 -2.02
N THR A 898 -2.06 28.70 -1.22
CA THR A 898 -2.84 29.69 -0.48
C THR A 898 -2.04 30.21 0.73
N GLU A 899 -2.24 31.49 1.07
CA GLU A 899 -1.57 32.14 2.21
C GLU A 899 -1.79 31.42 3.55
N PRO A 900 -2.99 30.87 3.85
CA PRO A 900 -3.20 30.12 5.08
C PRO A 900 -2.31 28.88 5.18
N ILE A 901 -1.96 28.19 4.07
CA ILE A 901 -1.02 27.04 4.09
C ILE A 901 0.37 27.53 4.46
N LEU A 902 0.85 28.57 3.76
CA LEU A 902 2.20 29.08 3.93
C LEU A 902 2.46 29.54 5.37
N SER A 903 1.45 30.10 6.04
CA SER A 903 1.54 30.50 7.45
C SER A 903 1.67 29.34 8.45
N ARG A 904 1.49 28.09 8.01
CA ARG A 904 1.62 26.87 8.83
C ARG A 904 2.97 26.21 8.74
N PHE A 905 3.76 26.58 7.74
CA PHE A 905 5.15 26.16 7.62
C PHE A 905 6.01 27.06 8.50
N ASP A 906 6.85 26.44 9.32
CA ASP A 906 7.72 27.15 10.25
C ASP A 906 8.99 27.64 9.54
N VAL A 907 9.49 26.85 8.57
CA VAL A 907 10.67 27.17 7.78
C VAL A 907 10.39 27.01 6.29
N LEU A 908 10.64 28.08 5.54
CA LEU A 908 10.57 28.14 4.08
C LEU A 908 11.99 28.19 3.50
N CYS A 909 12.44 27.11 2.86
CA CYS A 909 13.75 27.05 2.23
C CYS A 909 13.61 27.23 0.72
N VAL A 910 14.20 28.29 0.16
CA VAL A 910 14.26 28.50 -1.29
C VAL A 910 15.63 28.13 -1.82
N VAL A 911 15.70 27.06 -2.59
CA VAL A 911 16.88 26.60 -3.31
C VAL A 911 16.95 27.31 -4.65
N LYS A 912 18.03 28.03 -4.89
CA LYS A 912 18.28 28.75 -6.15
C LYS A 912 19.51 28.14 -6.77
N ASP A 913 19.42 27.79 -8.04
CA ASP A 913 20.58 27.41 -8.81
C ASP A 913 21.31 28.68 -9.27
N THR A 914 22.49 28.93 -8.70
CA THR A 914 23.37 30.05 -9.06
C THR A 914 24.67 29.49 -9.61
N VAL A 915 25.01 29.90 -10.83
CA VAL A 915 26.25 29.47 -11.49
C VAL A 915 27.44 30.16 -10.83
N ASP A 916 28.21 29.40 -10.05
CA ASP A 916 29.46 29.83 -9.43
C ASP A 916 30.56 28.80 -9.76
N PRO A 917 31.59 29.18 -10.55
CA PRO A 917 32.59 28.24 -11.05
C PRO A 917 33.37 27.53 -9.94
N VAL A 918 33.54 28.15 -8.76
CA VAL A 918 34.27 27.54 -7.64
C VAL A 918 33.42 26.44 -6.99
N MET A 919 32.16 26.75 -6.71
CA MET A 919 31.23 25.80 -6.11
C MET A 919 30.91 24.64 -7.07
N ASP A 920 30.85 24.91 -8.38
CA ASP A 920 30.65 23.90 -9.42
C ASP A 920 31.84 22.93 -9.51
N GLU A 921 33.08 23.40 -9.40
CA GLU A 921 34.27 22.53 -9.37
C GLU A 921 34.26 21.62 -8.13
N LEU A 922 33.90 22.17 -6.98
CA LEU A 922 33.79 21.42 -5.71
C LEU A 922 32.68 20.38 -5.78
N LEU A 923 31.51 20.75 -6.29
CA LEU A 923 30.39 19.84 -6.50
C LEU A 923 30.74 18.73 -7.48
N ALA A 924 31.37 19.06 -8.62
CA ALA A 924 31.78 18.09 -9.62
C ALA A 924 32.77 17.07 -9.05
N ARG A 925 33.79 17.53 -8.30
CA ARG A 925 34.72 16.63 -7.59
C ARG A 925 34.01 15.72 -6.61
N PHE A 926 33.10 16.27 -5.83
CA PHE A 926 32.33 15.52 -4.84
C PHE A 926 31.46 14.43 -5.50
N VAL A 927 30.77 14.76 -6.59
CA VAL A 927 29.92 13.82 -7.35
C VAL A 927 30.77 12.72 -7.98
N VAL A 928 31.90 13.06 -8.61
CA VAL A 928 32.83 12.07 -9.19
C VAL A 928 33.38 11.14 -8.11
N GLY A 929 33.78 11.68 -6.95
CA GLY A 929 34.23 10.88 -5.82
C GLY A 929 33.14 9.93 -5.29
N SER A 930 31.89 10.40 -5.21
CA SER A 930 30.75 9.57 -4.80
C SER A 930 30.49 8.41 -5.77
N HIS A 931 30.56 8.66 -7.08
CA HIS A 931 30.39 7.61 -8.09
C HIS A 931 31.52 6.58 -8.05
N LEU A 932 32.77 7.02 -7.81
CA LEU A 932 33.90 6.12 -7.65
C LEU A 932 33.72 5.19 -6.44
N ARG A 933 33.32 5.74 -5.29
CA ARG A 933 33.03 4.98 -4.06
C ARG A 933 31.85 4.03 -4.19
N SER A 934 30.92 4.29 -5.11
CA SER A 934 29.71 3.49 -5.31
C SER A 934 29.93 2.26 -6.21
N HIS A 935 31.11 2.10 -6.79
CA HIS A 935 31.42 0.94 -7.62
C HIS A 935 31.70 -0.30 -6.74
N PRO A 936 31.15 -1.50 -7.07
CA PRO A 936 31.30 -2.70 -6.24
C PRO A 936 32.75 -3.20 -6.08
N ASN A 937 33.67 -2.78 -6.95
CA ASN A 937 35.09 -3.15 -6.88
C ASN A 937 35.96 -2.11 -6.13
N PHE A 938 35.36 -1.14 -5.45
CA PHE A 938 36.11 -0.08 -4.75
C PHE A 938 36.68 -0.59 -3.41
N GLU A 939 38.01 -0.67 -3.29
CA GLU A 939 38.72 -0.99 -2.05
C GLU A 939 39.07 0.29 -1.29
N LYS A 940 38.54 0.43 -0.06
CA LYS A 940 38.68 1.65 0.75
C LYS A 940 40.14 2.00 1.10
N GLU A 941 41.02 1.01 1.27
CA GLU A 941 42.37 1.24 1.80
C GLU A 941 43.37 1.76 0.76
N THR A 942 43.20 1.47 -0.53
CA THR A 942 44.15 1.85 -1.59
C THR A 942 43.84 3.18 -2.25
N ASP A 943 42.56 3.54 -2.42
CA ASP A 943 42.13 4.73 -3.15
C ASP A 943 41.98 5.99 -2.26
N GLU A 944 41.97 5.84 -0.93
CA GLU A 944 41.96 6.97 0.01
C GLU A 944 43.25 7.81 -0.04
N MET A 945 44.36 7.26 -0.53
CA MET A 945 45.63 7.99 -0.72
C MET A 945 45.58 9.01 -1.87
N ASP A 946 44.71 8.83 -2.88
CA ASP A 946 44.67 9.68 -4.09
C ASP A 946 43.59 10.76 -4.06
N VAL A 947 42.51 10.57 -3.30
CA VAL A 947 41.42 11.55 -3.17
C VAL A 947 41.58 12.36 -1.88
N GLY A 948 42.61 13.20 -1.85
CA GLY A 948 42.90 14.12 -0.74
C GLY A 948 41.79 15.14 -0.47
N THR A 949 40.77 14.71 0.27
CA THR A 949 39.87 15.56 1.06
C THR A 949 39.53 14.80 2.33
N SER A 950 40.35 14.97 3.36
CA SER A 950 40.05 14.59 4.75
C SER A 950 38.94 15.50 5.33
N LEU A 951 37.80 15.57 4.64
CA LEU A 951 36.54 16.18 5.07
C LEU A 951 35.71 15.21 5.93
N ASP A 952 36.08 13.92 5.95
CA ASP A 952 35.29 12.82 6.52
C ASP A 952 35.50 12.59 8.04
N ALA A 953 36.46 13.26 8.70
CA ALA A 953 36.77 13.01 10.13
C ALA A 953 35.69 13.51 11.11
N ASP A 954 34.84 14.46 10.69
CA ASP A 954 33.81 15.07 11.57
C ASP A 954 32.42 14.41 11.43
N VAL A 955 32.23 13.52 10.45
CA VAL A 955 30.92 12.90 10.14
C VAL A 955 30.59 11.80 11.14
N ILE A 956 29.37 11.85 11.69
CA ILE A 956 28.87 10.82 12.60
C ILE A 956 28.35 9.63 11.77
N PRO A 957 28.69 8.38 12.13
CA PRO A 957 28.09 7.21 11.51
C PRO A 957 26.55 7.25 11.58
N GLN A 958 25.89 6.87 10.48
CA GLN A 958 24.44 7.01 10.35
C GLN A 958 23.68 6.22 11.43
N ASP A 959 24.18 5.05 11.83
CA ASP A 959 23.56 4.23 12.88
C ASP A 959 23.56 4.93 14.24
N VAL A 960 24.69 5.56 14.58
CA VAL A 960 24.81 6.35 15.82
C VAL A 960 23.91 7.58 15.76
N LEU A 961 23.86 8.28 14.63
CA LEU A 961 22.99 9.45 14.45
C LEU A 961 21.51 9.11 14.63
N ARG A 962 21.05 7.98 14.07
CA ARG A 962 19.67 7.52 14.21
C ARG A 962 19.33 7.20 15.66
N LYS A 963 20.18 6.42 16.35
CA LYS A 963 20.05 6.15 17.79
C LYS A 963 19.99 7.46 18.59
N TYR A 964 20.84 8.43 18.24
CA TYR A 964 20.93 9.73 18.91
C TYR A 964 19.64 10.54 18.79
N ILE A 965 19.05 10.61 17.59
CA ILE A 965 17.77 11.30 17.37
C ILE A 965 16.67 10.65 18.21
N MET A 966 16.59 9.33 18.24
CA MET A 966 15.59 8.59 19.03
C MET A 966 15.74 8.86 20.52
N TYR A 967 16.96 8.72 21.04
CA TYR A 967 17.28 8.99 22.44
C TYR A 967 16.92 10.43 22.85
N ALA A 968 17.29 11.41 22.02
CA ALA A 968 17.01 12.81 22.28
C ALA A 968 15.50 13.12 22.28
N ARG A 969 14.71 12.48 21.42
CA ARG A 969 13.26 12.67 21.36
C ARG A 969 12.53 12.08 22.57
N GLU A 970 12.97 10.93 23.05
CA GLU A 970 12.26 10.19 24.11
C GLU A 970 12.62 10.67 25.51
N LYS A 971 13.92 10.77 25.83
CA LYS A 971 14.37 11.11 27.20
C LYS A 971 14.37 12.61 27.49
N ILE A 972 14.53 13.49 26.48
CA ILE A 972 14.84 14.90 26.72
C ILE A 972 13.65 15.80 26.40
N ARG A 973 13.27 16.60 27.40
CA ARG A 973 12.19 17.58 27.32
C ARG A 973 12.70 18.93 27.84
N PRO A 974 13.27 19.78 26.98
CA PRO A 974 13.84 21.04 27.41
C PRO A 974 12.78 21.96 28.02
N LYS A 975 13.17 22.64 29.10
CA LYS A 975 12.38 23.67 29.77
C LYS A 975 12.86 25.05 29.33
N LEU A 976 11.92 25.97 29.20
CA LEU A 976 12.19 27.39 28.96
C LEU A 976 12.38 28.06 30.32
N TYR A 977 13.62 28.30 30.73
CA TYR A 977 13.95 29.04 31.95
C TYR A 977 14.88 30.20 31.59
N GLN A 978 14.61 31.42 32.10
CA GLN A 978 15.39 32.63 31.79
C GLN A 978 15.52 32.91 30.29
N LEU A 979 14.39 32.89 29.58
CA LEU A 979 14.38 33.22 28.17
C LEU A 979 14.58 34.73 27.99
N ASP A 980 15.41 35.15 27.03
CA ASP A 980 15.57 36.56 26.66
C ASP A 980 14.31 37.07 25.94
N GLU A 981 13.20 37.21 26.66
CA GLU A 981 11.89 37.65 26.14
C GLU A 981 12.01 38.98 25.41
N ASN A 982 12.80 39.90 25.97
CA ASN A 982 13.06 41.22 25.38
C ASN A 982 13.70 41.13 24.00
N LYS A 983 14.60 40.15 23.78
CA LYS A 983 15.31 39.98 22.51
C LYS A 983 14.35 39.48 21.43
N LEU A 984 13.52 38.50 21.76
CA LEU A 984 12.48 38.00 20.86
C LEU A 984 11.39 39.04 20.56
N SER A 985 10.95 39.81 21.57
CA SER A 985 9.92 40.83 21.39
C SER A 985 10.41 41.99 20.52
N GLN A 986 11.65 42.43 20.71
CA GLN A 986 12.27 43.47 19.88
C GLN A 986 12.43 42.99 18.44
N LEU A 987 12.95 41.78 18.24
CA LEU A 987 13.10 41.20 16.92
C LEU A 987 11.74 41.09 16.20
N PHE A 988 10.70 40.60 16.86
CA PHE A 988 9.37 40.50 16.28
C PHE A 988 8.80 41.87 15.89
N ALA A 989 8.99 42.89 16.73
CA ALA A 989 8.56 44.25 16.43
C ALA A 989 9.30 44.83 15.23
N ASP A 990 10.61 44.62 15.14
CA ASP A 990 11.43 45.08 14.02
C ASP A 990 11.09 44.35 12.72
N LEU A 991 10.95 43.02 12.76
CA LEU A 991 10.50 42.18 11.66
C LEU A 991 9.14 42.64 11.11
N ARG A 992 8.19 42.93 11.99
CA ARG A 992 6.85 43.40 11.60
C ARG A 992 6.89 44.82 11.02
N ARG A 993 7.72 45.71 11.58
CA ARG A 993 7.89 47.09 11.08
C ARG A 993 8.48 47.10 9.68
N GLU A 994 9.56 46.35 9.45
CA GLU A 994 10.22 46.27 8.15
C GLU A 994 9.35 45.57 7.10
N SER A 995 8.57 44.56 7.51
CA SER A 995 7.66 43.86 6.60
C SER A 995 6.51 44.74 6.12
N MET A 996 5.90 45.51 7.03
CA MET A 996 4.81 46.45 6.72
C MET A 996 5.30 47.58 5.80
N ALA A 997 6.50 48.13 6.05
CA ALA A 997 7.08 49.18 5.22
C ALA A 997 7.32 48.72 3.77
N THR A 998 7.52 47.42 3.58
CA THR A 998 7.97 46.85 2.33
C THR A 998 6.85 46.20 1.51
N GLY A 999 5.66 46.03 2.10
CA GLY A 999 4.54 45.30 1.48
C GLY A 999 4.86 43.82 1.26
N SER A 1000 5.69 43.24 2.12
CA SER A 1000 6.07 41.84 2.09
C SER A 1000 5.07 40.95 2.83
N TYR A 1001 5.29 39.64 2.75
CA TYR A 1001 4.55 38.63 3.51
C TYR A 1001 4.37 39.02 5.00
N PRO A 1002 3.14 39.05 5.53
CA PRO A 1002 2.88 39.51 6.89
C PRO A 1002 3.36 38.50 7.94
N ILE A 1003 4.18 38.97 8.89
CA ILE A 1003 4.69 38.15 9.98
C ILE A 1003 3.64 38.07 11.09
N THR A 1004 3.18 36.84 11.37
CA THR A 1004 2.23 36.53 12.44
C THR A 1004 2.92 36.01 13.70
N VAL A 1005 2.16 35.90 14.80
CA VAL A 1005 2.62 35.33 16.07
C VAL A 1005 3.07 33.86 15.90
N ARG A 1006 2.60 33.15 14.86
CA ARG A 1006 3.00 31.76 14.60
C ARG A 1006 4.50 31.63 14.36
N HIS A 1007 5.12 32.58 13.67
CA HIS A 1007 6.57 32.57 13.45
C HIS A 1007 7.35 32.73 14.76
N LEU A 1008 6.81 33.49 15.73
CA LEU A 1008 7.41 33.60 17.06
C LEU A 1008 7.34 32.26 17.80
N GLU A 1009 6.21 31.55 17.71
CA GLU A 1009 6.10 30.18 18.24
C GLU A 1009 7.06 29.21 17.54
N SER A 1010 7.23 29.32 16.21
CA SER A 1010 8.19 28.55 15.43
C SER A 1010 9.61 28.73 15.93
N MET A 1011 10.02 29.96 16.25
CA MET A 1011 11.35 30.25 16.79
C MET A 1011 11.57 29.59 18.16
N ILE A 1012 10.56 29.59 19.02
CA ILE A 1012 10.62 28.90 20.32
C ILE A 1012 10.75 27.39 20.12
N ARG A 1013 9.98 26.79 19.19
CA ARG A 1013 10.09 25.36 18.85
C ARG A 1013 11.47 25.00 18.32
N MET A 1014 12.05 25.83 17.45
CA MET A 1014 13.41 25.61 16.92
C MET A 1014 14.48 25.73 18.01
N ALA A 1015 14.33 26.66 18.97
CA ALA A 1015 15.25 26.77 20.10
C ALA A 1015 15.18 25.52 21.01
N GLU A 1016 13.99 24.98 21.24
CA GLU A 1016 13.82 23.70 21.95
C GLU A 1016 14.44 22.52 21.18
N ALA A 1017 14.28 22.48 19.85
CA ALA A 1017 14.88 21.46 19.01
C ALA A 1017 16.42 21.52 19.05
N SER A 1018 17.02 22.73 19.01
CA SER A 1018 18.47 22.93 19.16
C SER A 1018 18.97 22.46 20.53
N ALA A 1019 18.22 22.72 21.60
CA ALA A 1019 18.57 22.23 22.93
C ALA A 1019 18.55 20.69 22.98
N LYS A 1020 17.56 20.04 22.34
CA LYS A 1020 17.53 18.57 22.19
C LYS A 1020 18.71 18.03 21.40
N MET A 1021 19.14 18.71 20.33
CA MET A 1021 20.33 18.30 19.56
C MET A 1021 21.59 18.22 20.41
N SER A 1022 21.69 19.04 21.47
CA SER A 1022 22.83 19.05 22.40
C SER A 1022 22.57 18.24 23.68
N LEU A 1023 21.48 17.46 23.74
CA LEU A 1023 20.98 16.76 24.92
C LEU A 1023 20.81 17.64 26.18
N ARG A 1024 20.46 18.92 26.00
CA ARG A 1024 20.29 19.86 27.12
C ARG A 1024 18.84 19.90 27.61
N GLU A 1025 18.68 19.98 28.93
CA GLU A 1025 17.35 20.11 29.58
C GLU A 1025 16.83 21.56 29.63
N TYR A 1026 17.66 22.53 29.25
CA TYR A 1026 17.30 23.96 29.27
C TYR A 1026 17.80 24.65 28.01
N VAL A 1027 17.01 25.61 27.53
CA VAL A 1027 17.34 26.43 26.36
C VAL A 1027 18.30 27.55 26.76
N ARG A 1028 19.37 27.78 25.98
CA ARG A 1028 20.29 28.92 26.15
C ARG A 1028 20.06 30.02 25.12
N SER A 1029 20.66 31.19 25.35
CA SER A 1029 20.71 32.29 24.37
C SER A 1029 21.23 31.84 23.01
N ASP A 1030 22.25 30.97 23.00
CA ASP A 1030 22.88 30.47 21.77
C ASP A 1030 21.93 29.63 20.90
N ASP A 1031 20.95 28.96 21.52
CA ASP A 1031 19.94 28.17 20.81
C ASP A 1031 18.87 29.07 20.21
N ILE A 1032 18.55 30.18 20.89
CA ILE A 1032 17.67 31.22 20.39
C ILE A 1032 18.33 31.93 19.21
N ASP A 1033 19.63 32.21 19.28
CA ASP A 1033 20.36 32.85 18.18
C ASP A 1033 20.37 31.99 16.93
N LEU A 1034 20.58 30.67 17.05
CA LEU A 1034 20.45 29.75 15.93
C LEU A 1034 19.02 29.73 15.36
N ALA A 1035 18.00 29.72 16.22
CA ALA A 1035 16.61 29.76 15.79
C ALA A 1035 16.25 31.07 15.07
N ILE A 1036 16.80 32.20 15.53
CA ILE A 1036 16.66 33.51 14.88
C ILE A 1036 17.33 33.47 13.50
N GLU A 1037 18.54 32.94 13.42
CA GLU A 1037 19.31 32.84 12.18
C GLU A 1037 18.54 32.06 11.11
N VAL A 1038 18.04 30.87 11.47
CA VAL A 1038 17.26 30.02 10.56
C VAL A 1038 15.94 30.70 10.14
N ALA A 1039 15.21 31.29 11.08
CA ALA A 1039 13.94 31.96 10.80
C ALA A 1039 14.11 33.20 9.91
N VAL A 1040 15.06 34.07 10.24
CA VAL A 1040 15.34 35.29 9.48
C VAL A 1040 15.97 34.95 8.12
N GLY A 1041 16.88 33.98 8.08
CA GLY A 1041 17.47 33.49 6.83
C GLY A 1041 16.41 32.95 5.86
N SER A 1042 15.50 32.12 6.38
CA SER A 1042 14.32 31.65 5.65
C SER A 1042 13.47 32.82 5.15
N PHE A 1043 13.10 33.76 6.02
CA PHE A 1043 12.30 34.92 5.64
C PHE A 1043 12.95 35.76 4.54
N VAL A 1044 14.22 36.13 4.71
CA VAL A 1044 14.99 36.93 3.76
C VAL A 1044 15.12 36.23 2.40
N SER A 1045 15.24 34.90 2.38
CA SER A 1045 15.38 34.12 1.13
C SER A 1045 14.14 34.18 0.23
N THR A 1046 12.95 34.30 0.84
CA THR A 1046 11.64 34.36 0.18
C THR A 1046 11.28 35.75 -0.37
N GLN A 1047 11.98 36.80 0.08
CA GLN A 1047 11.69 38.17 -0.32
C GLN A 1047 12.24 38.52 -1.71
N LYS A 1048 11.64 39.56 -2.31
CA LYS A 1048 12.07 40.11 -3.60
C LYS A 1048 13.53 40.56 -3.54
N MET A 1049 14.26 40.40 -4.65
CA MET A 1049 15.68 40.74 -4.72
C MET A 1049 16.01 42.20 -4.33
N SER A 1050 15.16 43.15 -4.74
CA SER A 1050 15.33 44.58 -4.43
C SER A 1050 15.29 44.87 -2.92
N ILE A 1051 14.49 44.10 -2.21
CA ILE A 1051 14.24 44.22 -0.77
C ILE A 1051 15.22 43.37 0.02
N LYS A 1052 15.61 42.21 -0.52
CA LYS A 1052 16.53 41.25 0.10
C LYS A 1052 17.80 41.93 0.61
N LYS A 1053 18.42 42.80 -0.20
CA LYS A 1053 19.65 43.51 0.20
C LYS A 1053 19.40 44.52 1.33
N THR A 1054 18.25 45.17 1.35
CA THR A 1054 17.86 46.11 2.41
C THR A 1054 17.61 45.39 3.73
N LEU A 1055 16.86 44.28 3.70
CA LEU A 1055 16.60 43.45 4.88
C LEU A 1055 17.88 42.79 5.39
N GLN A 1056 18.75 42.29 4.50
CA GLN A 1056 20.05 41.75 4.90
C GLN A 1056 20.92 42.78 5.63
N ARG A 1057 20.84 44.06 5.23
CA ARG A 1057 21.54 45.15 5.93
C ARG A 1057 20.90 45.48 7.27
N GLY A 1058 19.56 45.56 7.34
CA GLY A 1058 18.81 45.83 8.57
C GLY A 1058 19.01 44.75 9.63
N PHE A 1059 18.92 43.48 9.22
CA PHE A 1059 19.07 42.32 10.10
C PHE A 1059 20.50 41.80 10.21
N ARG A 1060 21.51 42.50 9.67
CA ARG A 1060 22.91 42.06 9.73
C ARG A 1060 23.35 41.75 11.17
N LYS A 1061 22.86 42.52 12.15
CA LYS A 1061 23.13 42.32 13.59
C LYS A 1061 22.75 40.91 14.08
N TYR A 1062 21.70 40.31 13.52
CA TYR A 1062 21.20 38.99 13.89
C TYR A 1062 21.71 37.87 12.99
N LEU A 1063 22.29 38.22 11.83
CA LEU A 1063 22.86 37.28 10.86
C LEU A 1063 24.38 37.11 11.00
N THR A 1064 25.06 37.97 11.75
CA THR A 1064 26.51 37.88 11.98
C THR A 1064 26.84 36.93 13.13
N HIS A 1065 26.94 35.64 12.83
CA HIS A 1065 27.86 34.72 13.49
C HIS A 1065 28.47 33.77 12.44
N SER A 1066 29.71 33.32 12.69
CA SER A 1066 30.67 32.65 11.79
C SER A 1066 30.08 31.86 10.60
N LYS A 1067 30.02 32.48 9.42
CA LYS A 1067 30.25 31.70 8.20
C LYS A 1067 31.70 31.27 8.25
N ASP A 1068 31.94 29.98 8.28
CA ASP A 1068 33.30 29.44 8.28
C ASP A 1068 33.89 29.65 6.88
N HIS A 1069 34.45 30.84 6.63
CA HIS A 1069 35.24 31.13 5.43
C HIS A 1069 36.48 30.22 5.33
N GLU A 1070 36.75 29.41 6.35
CA GLU A 1070 37.88 28.48 6.44
C GLU A 1070 37.95 27.50 5.26
N GLU A 1071 36.83 26.94 4.80
CA GLU A 1071 36.83 25.99 3.68
C GLU A 1071 37.16 26.69 2.35
N LEU A 1072 36.60 27.88 2.14
CA LEU A 1072 36.87 28.68 0.93
C LEU A 1072 38.33 29.17 0.92
N LEU A 1073 38.85 29.63 2.07
CA LEU A 1073 40.24 30.03 2.24
C LEU A 1073 41.20 28.84 2.07
N ALA A 1074 40.84 27.65 2.55
CA ALA A 1074 41.60 26.42 2.31
C ALA A 1074 41.66 26.04 0.83
N PHE A 1075 40.55 26.21 0.12
CA PHE A 1075 40.48 25.96 -1.32
C PHE A 1075 41.33 26.95 -2.11
N LEU A 1076 41.21 28.25 -1.84
CA LEU A 1076 42.00 29.31 -2.48
C LEU A 1076 43.50 29.11 -2.24
N LEU A 1077 43.89 28.78 -1.00
CA LEU A 1077 45.27 28.43 -0.67
C LEU A 1077 45.72 27.17 -1.42
N GLY A 1078 44.87 26.15 -1.51
CA GLY A 1078 45.13 24.93 -2.28
C GLY A 1078 45.35 25.18 -3.77
N GLN A 1079 44.58 26.09 -4.38
CA GLN A 1079 44.78 26.51 -5.78
C GLN A 1079 46.11 27.23 -5.97
N LEU A 1080 46.46 28.18 -5.10
CA LEU A 1080 47.75 28.88 -5.14
C LEU A 1080 48.93 27.90 -5.06
N VAL A 1081 48.80 26.88 -4.19
CA VAL A 1081 49.82 25.84 -4.03
C VAL A 1081 49.90 24.95 -5.27
N LYS A 1082 48.78 24.53 -5.85
CA LYS A 1082 48.76 23.73 -7.10
C LYS A 1082 49.35 24.50 -8.28
N GLU A 1083 49.05 25.79 -8.39
CA GLU A 1083 49.57 26.66 -9.44
C GLU A 1083 51.10 26.79 -9.34
N LYS A 1084 51.62 27.01 -8.12
CA LYS A 1084 53.08 27.02 -7.88
C LYS A 1084 53.71 25.63 -8.05
N ALA A 1085 53.02 24.56 -7.69
CA ALA A 1085 53.48 23.19 -7.91
C ALA A 1085 53.64 22.90 -9.40
N ARG A 1086 52.64 23.28 -10.20
CA ARG A 1086 52.61 23.10 -11.65
C ARG A 1086 53.69 23.94 -12.33
N LEU A 1087 53.91 25.18 -11.88
CA LEU A 1087 54.97 26.05 -12.38
C LEU A 1087 56.36 25.44 -12.08
N TYR A 1088 56.56 24.92 -10.86
CA TYR A 1088 57.79 24.23 -10.48
C TYR A 1088 58.03 22.97 -11.31
N GLN A 1089 56.98 22.17 -11.55
CA GLN A 1089 57.04 20.96 -12.36
C GLN A 1089 57.33 21.25 -13.84
N LEU A 1090 56.80 22.35 -14.39
CA LEU A 1090 57.12 22.82 -15.74
C LEU A 1090 58.57 23.30 -15.88
N GLN A 1091 59.15 23.88 -14.81
CA GLN A 1091 60.53 24.36 -14.83
C GLN A 1091 61.57 23.28 -14.56
N ARG A 1092 61.27 22.28 -13.73
CA ARG A 1092 62.24 21.29 -13.24
C ARG A 1092 61.91 19.84 -13.55
N HIS A 1093 60.75 19.53 -14.13
CA HIS A 1093 60.27 18.18 -14.43
C HIS A 1093 60.18 17.21 -13.24
N GLU A 1094 60.30 17.69 -12.00
CA GLU A 1094 60.19 16.92 -10.76
C GLU A 1094 59.10 17.51 -9.84
N GLN A 1095 58.54 16.67 -8.96
CA GLN A 1095 57.59 17.14 -7.95
C GLN A 1095 58.33 17.85 -6.79
N PRO A 1096 57.89 19.05 -6.37
CA PRO A 1096 58.53 19.77 -5.28
C PRO A 1096 58.27 19.12 -3.92
N GLU A 1097 59.32 18.95 -3.11
CA GLU A 1097 59.20 18.47 -1.72
C GLU A 1097 58.52 19.48 -0.79
N LYS A 1098 58.71 20.78 -1.07
CA LYS A 1098 58.15 21.91 -0.33
C LYS A 1098 57.70 23.05 -1.24
N ILE A 1099 56.54 23.65 -0.95
CA ILE A 1099 56.02 24.83 -1.66
C ILE A 1099 55.74 25.93 -0.65
N THR A 1100 56.14 27.15 -1.01
CA THR A 1100 55.97 28.36 -0.19
C THR A 1100 55.04 29.38 -0.86
N VAL A 1101 54.02 29.83 -0.12
CA VAL A 1101 53.03 30.84 -0.54
C VAL A 1101 53.07 32.01 0.43
N LYS A 1102 53.01 33.25 -0.07
CA LYS A 1102 52.99 34.43 0.80
C LYS A 1102 51.56 34.69 1.30
N PRO A 1103 51.36 35.10 2.57
CA PRO A 1103 50.03 35.45 3.09
C PRO A 1103 49.37 36.58 2.30
N SER A 1104 50.16 37.53 1.79
CA SER A 1104 49.67 38.64 0.96
C SER A 1104 48.99 38.18 -0.35
N GLU A 1105 49.47 37.10 -0.97
CA GLU A 1105 48.84 36.53 -2.17
C GLU A 1105 47.49 35.89 -1.84
N LEU A 1106 47.40 35.26 -0.66
CA LEU A 1106 46.13 34.73 -0.15
C LEU A 1106 45.17 35.86 0.22
N GLU A 1107 45.67 36.97 0.78
CA GLU A 1107 44.88 38.17 1.07
C GLU A 1107 44.30 38.84 -0.17
N GLU A 1108 45.06 38.94 -1.26
CA GLU A 1108 44.57 39.50 -2.51
C GLU A 1108 43.43 38.66 -3.08
N ARG A 1109 43.60 37.33 -3.16
CA ARG A 1109 42.51 36.43 -3.60
C ARG A 1109 41.34 36.39 -2.62
N ALA A 1110 41.58 36.47 -1.31
CA ALA A 1110 40.51 36.53 -0.32
C ALA A 1110 39.68 37.82 -0.46
N LYS A 1111 40.33 38.95 -0.75
CA LYS A 1111 39.66 40.24 -1.01
C LYS A 1111 38.78 40.22 -2.26
N GLU A 1112 39.17 39.49 -3.30
CA GLU A 1112 38.33 39.26 -4.49
C GLU A 1112 37.00 38.58 -4.14
N HIS A 1113 36.97 37.80 -3.04
CA HIS A 1113 35.79 37.13 -2.51
C HIS A 1113 35.15 37.84 -1.30
N GLU A 1114 35.42 39.14 -1.11
CA GLU A 1114 34.90 39.97 -0.01
C GLU A 1114 35.32 39.48 1.40
N ILE A 1115 36.43 38.74 1.51
CA ILE A 1115 37.00 38.27 2.78
C ILE A 1115 38.17 39.18 3.17
N TYR A 1116 38.02 39.86 4.31
CA TYR A 1116 39.01 40.84 4.78
C TYR A 1116 39.86 40.35 5.96
N ASP A 1117 39.48 39.25 6.61
CA ASP A 1117 40.21 38.69 7.76
C ASP A 1117 40.50 37.19 7.53
N ILE A 1118 41.78 36.82 7.62
CA ILE A 1118 42.31 35.48 7.31
C ILE A 1118 42.97 34.87 8.55
N ASN A 1119 43.20 35.66 9.60
CA ASN A 1119 43.81 35.20 10.85
C ASN A 1119 43.06 34.02 11.49
N PRO A 1120 41.71 33.97 11.51
CA PRO A 1120 40.99 32.82 12.04
C PRO A 1120 41.33 31.52 11.32
N PHE A 1121 41.52 31.58 10.00
CA PHE A 1121 41.86 30.44 9.16
C PHE A 1121 43.32 29.98 9.35
N LEU A 1122 44.25 30.92 9.46
CA LEU A 1122 45.68 30.62 9.67
C LEU A 1122 45.96 29.86 10.98
N HIS A 1123 45.10 30.06 11.98
CA HIS A 1123 45.16 29.35 13.27
C HIS A 1123 44.19 28.16 13.37
N SER A 1124 43.43 27.87 12.31
CA SER A 1124 42.44 26.80 12.30
C SER A 1124 43.08 25.41 12.23
N LYS A 1125 42.41 24.41 12.82
CA LYS A 1125 42.81 23.01 12.71
C LYS A 1125 42.84 22.53 11.26
N LEU A 1126 41.95 23.04 10.39
CA LEU A 1126 41.90 22.68 8.98
C LEU A 1126 43.18 23.10 8.23
N PHE A 1127 43.77 24.23 8.60
CA PHE A 1127 45.05 24.68 8.05
C PHE A 1127 46.18 23.72 8.40
N ALA A 1128 46.27 23.31 9.68
CA ALA A 1128 47.27 22.36 10.15
C ALA A 1128 47.08 20.94 9.59
N THR A 1129 45.83 20.43 9.56
CA THR A 1129 45.50 19.08 9.06
C THR A 1129 45.84 18.93 7.58
N ASN A 1130 45.69 19.98 6.78
CA ASN A 1130 46.03 19.96 5.36
C ASN A 1130 47.56 20.07 5.08
N GLY A 1131 48.40 19.98 6.12
CA GLY A 1131 49.85 19.99 6.01
C GLY A 1131 50.46 21.38 5.80
N TYR A 1132 49.70 22.46 6.07
CA TYR A 1132 50.20 23.82 5.99
C TYR A 1132 50.80 24.26 7.33
N LYS A 1133 51.97 24.89 7.28
CA LYS A 1133 52.61 25.53 8.44
C LYS A 1133 52.98 26.96 8.10
N ILE A 1134 52.83 27.84 9.09
CA ILE A 1134 53.33 29.22 8.98
C ILE A 1134 54.75 29.21 9.55
N VAL A 1135 55.72 29.55 8.70
CA VAL A 1135 57.14 29.68 9.08
C VAL A 1135 57.58 31.10 8.72
N GLY A 1136 57.57 31.99 9.70
CA GLY A 1136 57.80 33.43 9.47
C GLY A 1136 56.64 34.07 8.70
N ASP A 1137 56.95 34.82 7.63
CA ASP A 1137 55.98 35.53 6.78
C ASP A 1137 55.53 34.69 5.55
N VAL A 1138 55.55 33.35 5.67
CA VAL A 1138 55.34 32.43 4.55
C VAL A 1138 54.57 31.18 5.00
N ILE A 1139 53.61 30.76 4.19
CA ILE A 1139 52.84 29.52 4.32
C ILE A 1139 53.58 28.41 3.56
N GLU A 1140 54.05 27.39 4.27
CA GLU A 1140 54.76 26.23 3.73
C GLU A 1140 53.82 25.00 3.66
N LYS A 1141 53.79 24.30 2.53
CA LYS A 1141 53.18 22.97 2.38
C LYS A 1141 54.27 21.93 2.09
N ARG A 1142 54.28 20.82 2.85
CA ARG A 1142 55.15 19.65 2.60
C ARG A 1142 54.33 18.50 2.03
N PHE A 1143 54.86 17.84 1.00
CA PHE A 1143 54.18 16.73 0.32
C PHE A 1143 54.64 15.34 0.78
N LYS A 1144 55.78 15.24 1.46
CA LYS A 1144 56.23 14.01 2.14
C LYS A 1144 56.15 14.21 3.65
N VAL A 1145 55.40 13.33 4.31
CA VAL A 1145 55.47 13.13 5.75
C VAL A 1145 56.51 12.02 5.94
N ASP A 1146 57.69 12.37 6.40
CA ASP A 1146 58.59 11.35 6.96
C ASP A 1146 57.88 10.80 8.19
N VAL A 1147 57.49 9.54 8.13
CA VAL A 1147 56.99 8.78 9.28
C VAL A 1147 58.21 8.46 10.13
N GLU A 1148 58.46 9.27 11.15
CA GLU A 1148 59.26 8.90 12.33
C GLU A 1148 58.34 8.53 13.50
#